data_AF-A0A521TGD8-F1
#
_entry.id   AF-A0A521TGD8-F1
#
_cell.length_a   1.000
_cell.length_b   1.000
_cell.length_c   1.000
_cell.angle_alpha   90.00
_cell.angle_beta   90.00
_cell.angle_gamma   90.00
#
_symmetry.space_group_name_H-M   'P 1'
#
loop_
_entity.id
_entity.type
_entity.pdbx_description
1 polymer ?
#
loop_
_entity_poly.entity_id
_entity_poly.type
_entity_poly.pdbx_seq_one_letter_code
_entity_poly.pdbx_strand_id
1 'polypeptide(L)'
;MRTFLRAAVLVALGSVVGCSDPAPTGLADSGVTADGSVAADLGAAPDSGVRAECNPLGFPEACLQPFPSAYYQSANGQVNLPAAAMPVSTGRTSNGGDPVPLNPSHWNRLDGFSPSGALTVYFPERVDPATLVPHTDLASSLTAAASTALVDMTSGQRVLHFAEVDATAREGRPQVLIIRPMVRLIPGHRYAVAVTTAARAVGGGALSVPPGFAALRAGTPSSDPRLARVAPRYTEIFAALERAGIQRSALTVAWDYTTASERWLTGPVAGMRDAALTMVGERGMGFTVAQVEENYNANILRRISGTIRVPSFITGTGDDARLSRNAEGTPQFVRVVDVPFVAMIPRSAMTRGPLPLIQFGHGLLGSAVGELGAATETGNYMQRFINEQGFVVIATNWTGLSYPDITTAIHALSDFNYFPAIADQLQQSLVNAMVLYRTGRAQFGDHAAFQVGGRAAFDPARAYYYGISLGGIMGTSFMGYSTDCARGVLNVPGANWGLLLQRSSNFALYSLAFNDYESPAEQQVLFNLSQSLFDASDPINVAPHLLADRLPGVPEKSLLFQEAVNDGAVNNLATEMLARAGNIPVIIPSPRTPYGLTTTMGPSPSGLSIWDEHPTPAPSGTNQPASNNPTHGTVRALAAAIRQITTFLTPTGQVTHTCDGPCDPQ
;
A
#
# COMPACT_ATOMS: atom_id res chain seq x y z
N MET A 1 -32.82 10.23 -3.90
CA MET A 1 -33.36 9.05 -3.18
C MET A 1 -32.31 8.59 -2.18
N ARG A 2 -32.45 9.01 -0.92
CA ARG A 2 -31.64 8.59 0.22
C ARG A 2 -32.59 8.09 1.30
N THR A 3 -32.93 6.80 1.22
CA THR A 3 -33.53 6.03 2.32
C THR A 3 -33.48 4.56 1.90
N PHE A 4 -33.25 3.66 2.86
CA PHE A 4 -33.10 2.20 2.74
C PHE A 4 -31.67 1.68 2.51
N LEU A 5 -30.90 1.54 3.60
CA LEU A 5 -30.69 0.24 4.26
C LEU A 5 -29.99 0.47 5.60
N ARG A 6 -30.77 0.52 6.67
CA ARG A 6 -30.29 0.18 8.02
C ARG A 6 -30.77 -1.26 8.27
N ALA A 7 -29.86 -2.22 8.21
CA ALA A 7 -30.12 -3.56 8.73
C ALA A 7 -29.23 -3.74 9.96
N ALA A 8 -29.89 -3.75 11.13
CA ALA A 8 -29.32 -4.05 12.42
C ALA A 8 -29.17 -5.57 12.57
N VAL A 9 -28.00 -6.04 13.01
CA VAL A 9 -27.83 -7.41 13.51
C VAL A 9 -27.92 -7.35 15.03
N LEU A 10 -29.05 -7.82 15.57
CA LEU A 10 -29.22 -8.14 16.98
C LEU A 10 -28.57 -9.50 17.26
N VAL A 11 -27.61 -9.55 18.19
CA VAL A 11 -27.15 -10.80 18.81
C VAL A 11 -27.75 -10.88 20.22
N ALA A 12 -28.53 -11.92 20.47
CA ALA A 12 -29.11 -12.23 21.76
C ALA A 12 -28.07 -12.90 22.68
N LEU A 13 -27.86 -12.32 23.86
CA LEU A 13 -27.13 -12.89 24.99
C LEU A 13 -28.06 -13.80 25.80
N GLY A 14 -27.62 -15.03 26.07
CA GLY A 14 -28.24 -15.96 27.02
C GLY A 14 -27.19 -16.48 28.00
N SER A 15 -27.43 -16.23 29.29
CA SER A 15 -26.54 -16.39 30.45
C SER A 15 -26.42 -17.82 31.00
N VAL A 16 -25.27 -18.06 31.64
CA VAL A 16 -24.80 -19.23 32.42
C VAL A 16 -25.49 -19.33 33.79
N VAL A 17 -25.76 -20.56 34.28
CA VAL A 17 -25.58 -21.06 35.68
C VAL A 17 -25.53 -22.59 35.63
N GLY A 18 -24.47 -23.26 36.13
CA GLY A 18 -24.50 -23.87 37.47
C GLY A 18 -23.34 -24.86 37.72
N CYS A 19 -22.81 -24.81 38.94
CA CYS A 19 -21.61 -25.48 39.48
C CYS A 19 -21.81 -26.96 39.82
N SER A 20 -20.72 -27.74 39.87
CA SER A 20 -20.24 -28.45 41.09
C SER A 20 -19.15 -29.50 40.80
N ASP A 21 -18.03 -29.41 41.52
CA ASP A 21 -16.97 -30.45 41.74
C ASP A 21 -17.33 -31.30 42.99
N PRO A 22 -16.81 -32.55 43.22
CA PRO A 22 -15.39 -32.79 43.58
C PRO A 22 -14.73 -34.14 43.17
N ALA A 23 -13.39 -34.19 43.33
CA ALA A 23 -12.41 -35.29 43.17
C ALA A 23 -12.48 -36.36 44.32
N PRO A 24 -11.51 -37.31 44.56
CA PRO A 24 -10.24 -37.67 43.91
C PRO A 24 -9.90 -39.20 43.85
N THR A 25 -8.69 -39.58 43.39
CA THR A 25 -7.77 -40.73 43.77
C THR A 25 -6.93 -41.12 42.54
N GLY A 26 -5.65 -41.52 42.57
CA GLY A 26 -4.69 -41.84 43.63
C GLY A 26 -3.27 -42.03 43.04
N LEU A 27 -2.30 -42.19 43.93
CA LEU A 27 -0.84 -42.28 43.74
C LEU A 27 -0.37 -43.62 43.14
N ALA A 28 0.77 -43.60 42.42
CA ALA A 28 1.81 -44.62 42.54
C ALA A 28 3.17 -44.11 41.99
N ASP A 29 4.20 -44.42 42.76
CA ASP A 29 5.62 -44.07 42.65
C ASP A 29 6.43 -45.29 42.14
N SER A 30 7.74 -45.10 41.95
CA SER A 30 8.85 -46.04 41.60
C SER A 30 9.39 -45.89 40.17
N GLY A 31 10.69 -45.82 39.92
CA GLY A 31 11.87 -45.94 40.78
C GLY A 31 13.14 -45.68 39.95
N VAL A 32 14.21 -45.27 40.63
CA VAL A 32 15.53 -44.98 40.08
C VAL A 32 16.32 -46.27 39.87
N THR A 33 16.97 -46.43 38.72
CA THR A 33 18.26 -47.14 38.61
C THR A 33 19.19 -46.40 37.66
N ALA A 34 20.42 -46.17 38.12
CA ALA A 34 21.53 -45.62 37.36
C ALA A 34 22.50 -46.75 37.03
N ASP A 35 23.00 -46.81 35.78
CA ASP A 35 24.38 -47.24 35.53
C ASP A 35 24.90 -46.86 34.13
N GLY A 36 26.07 -46.21 34.14
CA GLY A 36 27.18 -46.25 33.18
C GLY A 36 26.99 -46.21 31.66
N SER A 37 27.34 -45.10 31.03
CA SER A 37 28.58 -44.95 30.21
C SER A 37 28.55 -43.66 29.39
N VAL A 38 29.55 -42.81 29.61
CA VAL A 38 29.67 -41.49 28.97
C VAL A 38 30.43 -41.62 27.66
N ALA A 39 29.70 -41.75 26.55
CA ALA A 39 30.17 -41.25 25.26
C ALA A 39 29.70 -39.79 25.15
N ALA A 40 30.62 -38.86 24.91
CA ALA A 40 30.26 -37.48 24.60
C ALA A 40 29.56 -37.45 23.24
N ASP A 41 28.25 -37.66 23.25
CA ASP A 41 27.38 -37.36 22.13
C ASP A 41 27.43 -35.84 21.94
N LEU A 42 27.92 -35.40 20.79
CA LEU A 42 27.77 -34.00 20.36
C LEU A 42 26.29 -33.83 20.05
N GLY A 43 25.51 -33.65 21.12
CA GLY A 43 24.05 -33.69 21.09
C GLY A 43 23.52 -32.81 19.96
N ALA A 44 22.78 -33.44 19.04
CA ALA A 44 21.99 -32.73 18.06
C ALA A 44 21.14 -31.68 18.80
N ALA A 45 21.03 -30.49 18.20
CA ALA A 45 20.16 -29.44 18.75
C ALA A 45 18.75 -30.02 19.03
N PRO A 46 18.12 -29.67 20.16
CA PRO A 46 16.77 -30.16 20.48
C PRO A 46 15.80 -29.85 19.33
N ASP A 47 14.83 -30.74 19.12
CA ASP A 47 13.78 -30.52 18.12
C ASP A 47 13.10 -29.17 18.37
N SER A 48 13.22 -28.27 17.41
CA SER A 48 12.68 -26.91 17.47
C SER A 48 11.15 -26.86 17.62
N GLY A 49 10.44 -27.97 17.38
CA GLY A 49 8.97 -28.02 17.34
C GLY A 49 8.36 -27.29 16.14
N VAL A 50 9.18 -26.68 15.28
CA VAL A 50 8.77 -25.93 14.10
C VAL A 50 8.51 -26.92 12.96
N ARG A 51 7.26 -26.98 12.47
CA ARG A 51 6.84 -27.88 11.36
C ARG A 51 7.71 -27.72 10.12
N ALA A 52 7.88 -28.78 9.32
CA ALA A 52 8.83 -28.83 8.20
C ALA A 52 8.63 -27.74 7.13
N GLU A 53 7.40 -27.33 6.88
CA GLU A 53 7.01 -26.26 5.96
C GLU A 53 7.28 -24.84 6.51
N CYS A 54 7.48 -24.71 7.82
CA CYS A 54 7.71 -23.45 8.51
C CYS A 54 9.18 -23.02 8.49
N ASN A 55 9.42 -21.74 8.76
CA ASN A 55 10.75 -21.14 8.76
C ASN A 55 11.52 -21.63 10.00
N PRO A 56 12.68 -22.30 9.84
CA PRO A 56 13.42 -22.88 10.96
C PRO A 56 14.07 -21.81 11.88
N LEU A 57 13.98 -20.53 11.51
CA LEU A 57 14.48 -19.39 12.30
C LEU A 57 13.40 -18.76 13.18
N GLY A 58 12.18 -19.31 13.18
CA GLY A 58 11.05 -18.82 13.97
C GLY A 58 10.65 -19.76 15.11
N PHE A 59 9.39 -19.64 15.52
CA PHE A 59 8.74 -20.48 16.54
C PHE A 59 7.48 -21.15 15.97
N PRO A 60 6.97 -22.24 16.58
CA PRO A 60 5.88 -23.05 16.04
C PRO A 60 4.56 -22.28 15.79
N GLU A 61 4.30 -21.22 16.55
CA GLU A 61 3.06 -20.43 16.51
C GLU A 61 2.94 -19.51 15.28
N ALA A 62 4.05 -19.24 14.58
CA ALA A 62 4.10 -18.31 13.46
C ALA A 62 4.89 -18.90 12.28
N CYS A 63 4.25 -19.82 11.56
CA CYS A 63 4.91 -20.72 10.60
C CYS A 63 5.82 -20.01 9.57
N LEU A 64 5.34 -18.96 8.91
CA LEU A 64 6.11 -18.27 7.87
C LEU A 64 7.18 -17.32 8.45
N GLN A 65 7.18 -17.03 9.75
CA GLN A 65 8.02 -15.98 10.33
C GLN A 65 9.37 -16.52 10.83
N PRO A 66 10.48 -15.77 10.69
CA PRO A 66 10.57 -14.42 10.15
C PRO A 66 10.26 -14.32 8.64
N PHE A 67 9.56 -13.25 8.23
CA PHE A 67 9.04 -13.06 6.87
C PHE A 67 9.18 -11.60 6.42
N PRO A 68 9.47 -11.29 5.14
CA PRO A 68 9.96 -12.21 4.11
C PRO A 68 11.32 -12.80 4.48
N SER A 69 11.69 -13.92 3.85
CA SER A 69 12.94 -14.62 4.15
C SER A 69 13.45 -15.37 2.92
N ALA A 70 14.77 -15.37 2.71
CA ALA A 70 15.44 -16.16 1.70
C ALA A 70 15.22 -17.67 1.86
N TYR A 71 14.76 -18.12 3.04
CA TYR A 71 14.30 -19.50 3.24
C TYR A 71 13.17 -19.88 2.26
N TYR A 72 12.32 -18.90 1.91
CA TYR A 72 11.22 -19.01 0.95
C TYR A 72 11.58 -18.44 -0.42
N GLN A 73 12.87 -18.53 -0.81
CA GLN A 73 13.31 -18.24 -2.17
C GLN A 73 14.00 -19.48 -2.75
N SER A 74 13.78 -19.74 -4.03
CA SER A 74 14.56 -20.71 -4.79
C SER A 74 15.96 -20.17 -5.11
N ALA A 75 16.82 -21.03 -5.64
CA ALA A 75 18.21 -20.68 -5.96
C ALA A 75 18.34 -19.51 -6.97
N ASN A 76 17.33 -19.31 -7.83
CA ASN A 76 17.26 -18.20 -8.79
C ASN A 76 16.59 -16.92 -8.21
N GLY A 77 16.31 -16.87 -6.90
CA GLY A 77 15.73 -15.72 -6.21
C GLY A 77 14.19 -15.63 -6.26
N GLN A 78 13.54 -16.48 -7.04
CA GLN A 78 12.08 -16.53 -7.13
C GLN A 78 11.45 -16.93 -5.78
N VAL A 79 10.33 -16.30 -5.45
CA VAL A 79 9.56 -16.61 -4.24
C VAL A 79 9.05 -18.06 -4.33
N ASN A 80 9.16 -18.80 -3.24
CA ASN A 80 8.81 -20.21 -3.16
C ASN A 80 8.18 -20.52 -1.79
N LEU A 81 6.91 -20.13 -1.65
CA LEU A 81 6.09 -20.38 -0.47
C LEU A 81 5.41 -21.75 -0.57
N PRO A 82 5.57 -22.63 0.42
CA PRO A 82 4.91 -23.93 0.43
C PRO A 82 3.44 -23.79 0.82
N ALA A 83 2.54 -24.45 0.08
CA ALA A 83 1.10 -24.37 0.32
C ALA A 83 0.69 -24.74 1.75
N ALA A 84 1.38 -25.72 2.37
CA ALA A 84 1.11 -26.16 3.74
C ALA A 84 1.45 -25.12 4.83
N ALA A 85 2.27 -24.11 4.51
CA ALA A 85 2.62 -23.02 5.44
C ALA A 85 1.71 -21.80 5.28
N MET A 86 0.88 -21.76 4.24
CA MET A 86 0.06 -20.60 3.95
C MET A 86 -1.12 -20.48 4.93
N PRO A 87 -1.54 -19.24 5.28
CA PRO A 87 -2.73 -19.02 6.09
C PRO A 87 -3.97 -19.73 5.53
N VAL A 88 -4.84 -20.18 6.43
CA VAL A 88 -6.10 -20.85 6.09
C VAL A 88 -7.26 -19.98 6.57
N SER A 89 -8.12 -19.58 5.65
CA SER A 89 -9.39 -18.94 6.00
C SER A 89 -10.31 -19.98 6.63
N THR A 90 -11.07 -19.62 7.66
CA THR A 90 -12.14 -20.47 8.20
C THR A 90 -13.30 -20.65 7.22
N GLY A 91 -13.38 -19.85 6.16
CA GLY A 91 -14.42 -19.93 5.14
C GLY A 91 -15.82 -19.56 5.64
N ARG A 92 -15.96 -19.01 6.86
CA ARG A 92 -17.28 -18.67 7.44
C ARG A 92 -18.02 -17.65 6.59
N THR A 93 -17.30 -16.68 6.01
CA THR A 93 -17.89 -15.65 5.15
C THR A 93 -17.90 -16.08 3.68
N SER A 94 -16.85 -16.76 3.22
CA SER A 94 -16.64 -17.02 1.79
C SER A 94 -17.07 -18.41 1.29
N ASN A 95 -17.18 -19.41 2.17
CA ASN A 95 -17.30 -20.81 1.77
C ASN A 95 -18.15 -21.66 2.74
N GLY A 96 -19.21 -21.07 3.32
CA GLY A 96 -20.17 -21.80 4.16
C GLY A 96 -19.59 -22.39 5.45
N GLY A 97 -18.41 -21.96 5.88
CA GLY A 97 -17.68 -22.47 7.04
C GLY A 97 -16.64 -23.56 6.73
N ASP A 98 -16.46 -23.93 5.46
CA ASP A 98 -15.43 -24.88 5.07
C ASP A 98 -14.07 -24.18 4.90
N PRO A 99 -13.00 -24.64 5.59
CA PRO A 99 -11.70 -23.99 5.53
C PRO A 99 -11.13 -23.88 4.12
N VAL A 100 -10.58 -22.70 3.78
CA VAL A 100 -9.98 -22.42 2.48
C VAL A 100 -8.49 -22.09 2.63
N PRO A 101 -7.59 -23.01 2.25
CA PRO A 101 -6.16 -22.72 2.22
C PRO A 101 -5.82 -21.65 1.18
N LEU A 102 -4.92 -20.73 1.52
CA LEU A 102 -4.41 -19.77 0.56
C LEU A 102 -3.45 -20.43 -0.44
N ASN A 103 -3.73 -20.27 -1.74
CA ASN A 103 -2.89 -20.76 -2.81
C ASN A 103 -1.68 -19.81 -3.05
N PRO A 104 -0.43 -20.25 -2.82
CA PRO A 104 0.75 -19.40 -2.95
C PRO A 104 1.16 -19.10 -4.40
N SER A 105 0.56 -19.74 -5.41
CA SER A 105 1.00 -19.64 -6.81
C SER A 105 1.08 -18.21 -7.35
N HIS A 106 0.23 -17.30 -6.85
CA HIS A 106 0.24 -15.88 -7.24
C HIS A 106 1.50 -15.13 -6.76
N TRP A 107 2.09 -15.56 -5.65
CA TRP A 107 3.34 -15.02 -5.12
C TRP A 107 4.55 -15.80 -5.60
N ASN A 108 4.42 -17.11 -5.80
CA ASN A 108 5.52 -17.97 -6.24
C ASN A 108 6.02 -17.67 -7.66
N ARG A 109 5.37 -16.76 -8.40
CA ARG A 109 5.85 -16.25 -9.69
C ARG A 109 6.79 -15.04 -9.57
N LEU A 110 6.84 -14.39 -8.40
CA LEU A 110 7.60 -13.16 -8.17
C LEU A 110 9.10 -13.48 -8.08
N ASP A 111 9.96 -12.61 -8.62
CA ASP A 111 11.42 -12.80 -8.59
C ASP A 111 12.10 -12.26 -7.33
N GLY A 112 11.32 -11.90 -6.32
CA GLY A 112 11.74 -11.40 -5.02
C GLY A 112 10.55 -10.85 -4.25
N PHE A 113 10.82 -10.32 -3.06
CA PHE A 113 9.78 -9.74 -2.20
C PHE A 113 9.65 -8.23 -2.40
N SER A 114 8.53 -7.65 -1.99
CA SER A 114 8.32 -6.20 -2.09
C SER A 114 9.47 -5.39 -1.46
N PRO A 115 9.97 -4.34 -2.12
CA PRO A 115 10.98 -3.44 -1.57
C PRO A 115 10.43 -2.47 -0.51
N SER A 116 9.13 -2.50 -0.22
CA SER A 116 8.49 -1.65 0.80
C SER A 116 7.63 -2.44 1.77
N GLY A 117 7.51 -3.75 1.59
CA GLY A 117 6.81 -4.64 2.50
C GLY A 117 7.36 -4.54 3.92
N ALA A 118 6.49 -4.80 4.90
CA ALA A 118 6.93 -4.93 6.28
C ALA A 118 7.84 -6.17 6.45
N LEU A 119 8.54 -6.24 7.56
CA LEU A 119 9.33 -7.41 7.96
C LEU A 119 8.76 -7.86 9.30
N THR A 120 8.33 -9.12 9.39
CA THR A 120 7.62 -9.66 10.55
C THR A 120 8.42 -10.77 11.21
N VAL A 121 8.44 -10.76 12.53
CA VAL A 121 9.01 -11.84 13.33
C VAL A 121 8.22 -12.00 14.64
N TYR A 122 8.04 -13.23 15.07
CA TYR A 122 7.31 -13.57 16.27
C TYR A 122 8.27 -13.95 17.40
N PHE A 123 7.89 -13.58 18.63
CA PHE A 123 8.52 -14.04 19.87
C PHE A 123 7.44 -14.59 20.82
N PRO A 124 7.73 -15.63 21.61
CA PRO A 124 6.82 -16.11 22.65
C PRO A 124 6.50 -15.04 23.68
N GLU A 125 7.47 -14.17 23.97
CA GLU A 125 7.29 -13.04 24.88
C GLU A 125 6.56 -11.87 24.21
N ARG A 126 5.81 -11.11 25.01
CA ARG A 126 5.32 -9.78 24.61
C ARG A 126 6.50 -8.82 24.54
N VAL A 127 6.84 -8.36 23.34
CA VAL A 127 7.88 -7.36 23.12
C VAL A 127 7.43 -6.01 23.70
N ASP A 128 8.32 -5.33 24.43
CA ASP A 128 8.08 -4.00 24.98
C ASP A 128 8.26 -2.94 23.88
N PRO A 129 7.18 -2.25 23.44
CA PRO A 129 7.25 -1.23 22.41
C PRO A 129 8.18 -0.06 22.77
N ALA A 130 8.39 0.22 24.06
CA ALA A 130 9.28 1.29 24.52
C ALA A 130 10.77 1.01 24.24
N THR A 131 11.12 -0.26 23.96
CA THR A 131 12.49 -0.65 23.58
C THR A 131 12.71 -0.69 22.07
N LEU A 132 11.66 -0.52 21.27
CA LEU A 132 11.72 -0.53 19.82
C LEU A 132 12.11 0.83 19.24
N VAL A 133 12.57 0.83 18.00
CA VAL A 133 12.78 2.06 17.23
C VAL A 133 11.43 2.72 16.94
N PRO A 134 11.10 3.89 17.52
CA PRO A 134 9.77 4.48 17.38
C PRO A 134 9.64 5.24 16.05
N HIS A 135 8.42 5.31 15.51
CA HIS A 135 8.14 6.09 14.30
C HIS A 135 8.37 7.60 14.48
N THR A 136 8.37 8.09 15.72
CA THR A 136 8.63 9.50 16.08
C THR A 136 10.13 9.85 16.10
N ASP A 137 11.02 8.86 16.07
CA ASP A 137 12.48 9.07 15.99
C ASP A 137 13.11 8.04 15.04
N LEU A 138 12.86 8.22 13.75
CA LEU A 138 13.40 7.36 12.70
C LEU A 138 14.94 7.36 12.66
N ALA A 139 15.60 8.45 13.08
CA ALA A 139 17.05 8.58 13.05
C ALA A 139 17.73 7.52 13.92
N SER A 140 17.09 7.15 15.04
CA SER A 140 17.59 6.13 15.96
C SER A 140 17.81 4.76 15.29
N SER A 141 17.07 4.45 14.21
CA SER A 141 17.23 3.22 13.40
C SER A 141 18.61 3.05 12.77
N LEU A 142 19.31 4.17 12.54
CA LEU A 142 20.61 4.21 11.87
C LEU A 142 21.78 4.07 12.86
N THR A 143 21.50 3.95 14.16
CA THR A 143 22.52 3.91 15.21
C THR A 143 22.88 2.48 15.61
N ALA A 144 24.07 2.27 16.17
CA ALA A 144 24.49 0.97 16.70
C ALA A 144 23.63 0.48 17.89
N ALA A 145 22.94 1.40 18.58
CA ALA A 145 22.09 1.11 19.73
C ALA A 145 20.67 0.64 19.35
N ALA A 146 20.30 0.70 18.08
CA ALA A 146 18.96 0.32 17.62
C ALA A 146 18.64 -1.16 17.98
N SER A 147 17.45 -1.37 18.52
CA SER A 147 16.92 -2.71 18.86
C SER A 147 16.55 -3.54 17.63
N THR A 148 16.33 -2.88 16.50
CA THR A 148 16.13 -3.49 15.19
C THR A 148 17.06 -2.87 14.16
N ALA A 149 17.42 -3.64 13.15
CA ALA A 149 18.22 -3.15 12.04
C ALA A 149 17.79 -3.76 10.71
N LEU A 150 17.92 -2.97 9.66
CA LEU A 150 17.83 -3.38 8.27
C LEU A 150 19.10 -2.88 7.58
N VAL A 151 19.84 -3.76 6.93
CA VAL A 151 21.17 -3.47 6.37
C VAL A 151 21.24 -3.93 4.92
N ASP A 152 21.61 -3.02 4.03
CA ASP A 152 21.99 -3.38 2.66
C ASP A 152 23.29 -4.20 2.71
N MET A 153 23.21 -5.47 2.30
CA MET A 153 24.35 -6.38 2.40
C MET A 153 25.49 -6.02 1.44
N THR A 154 25.21 -5.27 0.37
CA THR A 154 26.24 -4.80 -0.56
C THR A 154 27.02 -3.65 0.09
N SER A 155 26.35 -2.54 0.39
CA SER A 155 27.00 -1.33 0.90
C SER A 155 27.38 -1.39 2.38
N GLY A 156 26.75 -2.29 3.17
CA GLY A 156 26.87 -2.32 4.62
C GLY A 156 26.13 -1.18 5.33
N GLN A 157 25.35 -0.37 4.60
CA GLN A 157 24.62 0.76 5.15
C GLN A 157 23.34 0.31 5.86
N ARG A 158 23.04 0.94 6.99
CA ARG A 158 21.76 0.80 7.68
C ARG A 158 20.67 1.54 6.91
N VAL A 159 19.47 0.97 6.92
CA VAL A 159 18.30 1.52 6.25
C VAL A 159 17.34 2.12 7.27
N LEU A 160 16.79 3.29 6.93
CA LEU A 160 15.81 3.99 7.73
C LEU A 160 14.54 3.15 7.92
N HIS A 161 14.17 2.90 9.16
CA HIS A 161 12.97 2.13 9.50
C HIS A 161 12.42 2.53 10.87
N PHE A 162 11.24 2.03 11.21
CA PHE A 162 10.80 1.92 12.59
C PHE A 162 10.35 0.49 12.90
N ALA A 163 10.14 0.19 14.17
CA ALA A 163 9.60 -1.08 14.60
C ALA A 163 8.43 -0.88 15.57
N GLU A 164 7.43 -1.74 15.46
CA GLU A 164 6.24 -1.72 16.31
C GLU A 164 5.77 -3.15 16.58
N VAL A 165 4.98 -3.33 17.63
CA VAL A 165 4.26 -4.58 17.84
C VAL A 165 2.89 -4.53 17.18
N ASP A 166 2.36 -5.69 16.81
CA ASP A 166 0.98 -5.79 16.37
C ASP A 166 0.01 -5.46 17.52
N ALA A 167 -0.50 -4.23 17.52
CA ALA A 167 -1.44 -3.76 18.52
C ALA A 167 -2.85 -4.37 18.35
N THR A 168 -3.11 -5.13 17.29
CA THR A 168 -4.38 -5.87 17.10
C THR A 168 -4.42 -7.19 17.86
N ALA A 169 -3.26 -7.72 18.26
CA ALA A 169 -3.16 -8.95 19.03
C ALA A 169 -3.64 -8.77 20.48
N ARG A 170 -4.73 -9.46 20.83
CA ARG A 170 -5.24 -9.51 22.21
C ARG A 170 -4.34 -10.34 23.13
N GLU A 171 -4.51 -10.19 24.43
CA GLU A 171 -3.84 -11.01 25.44
C GLU A 171 -4.06 -12.52 25.17
N GLY A 172 -3.02 -13.32 25.37
CA GLY A 172 -3.05 -14.76 25.09
C GLY A 172 -2.96 -15.17 23.59
N ARG A 173 -2.94 -14.22 22.65
CA ARG A 173 -2.74 -14.50 21.21
C ARG A 173 -1.30 -14.20 20.77
N PRO A 174 -0.76 -14.84 19.71
CA PRO A 174 0.53 -14.45 19.15
C PRO A 174 0.57 -12.96 18.78
N GLN A 175 1.60 -12.24 19.23
CA GLN A 175 1.84 -10.84 18.88
C GLN A 175 3.14 -10.76 18.09
N VAL A 176 3.07 -10.15 16.91
CA VAL A 176 4.20 -10.06 15.98
C VAL A 176 4.93 -8.74 16.18
N LEU A 177 6.27 -8.78 16.10
CA LEU A 177 7.10 -7.60 15.89
C LEU A 177 7.13 -7.28 14.38
N ILE A 178 6.84 -6.03 14.04
CA ILE A 178 6.77 -5.52 12.67
C ILE A 178 7.84 -4.45 12.50
N ILE A 179 8.80 -4.67 11.61
CA ILE A 179 9.80 -3.68 11.20
C ILE A 179 9.36 -3.10 9.85
N ARG A 180 9.30 -1.77 9.74
CA ARG A 180 8.79 -1.07 8.57
C ARG A 180 9.86 -0.20 7.94
N PRO A 181 10.37 -0.56 6.75
CA PRO A 181 11.22 0.34 5.97
C PRO A 181 10.50 1.66 5.73
N MET A 182 11.18 2.77 6.02
CA MET A 182 10.70 4.12 5.72
C MET A 182 11.40 4.68 4.48
N VAL A 183 11.81 3.80 3.58
CA VAL A 183 12.29 4.14 2.23
C VAL A 183 11.91 2.97 1.33
N ARG A 184 11.83 3.21 0.02
CA ARG A 184 11.81 2.11 -0.95
C ARG A 184 13.20 1.49 -0.97
N LEU A 185 13.29 0.20 -0.68
CA LEU A 185 14.54 -0.54 -0.80
C LEU A 185 14.96 -0.66 -2.26
N ILE A 186 16.27 -0.76 -2.50
CA ILE A 186 16.82 -0.99 -3.84
C ILE A 186 16.24 -2.31 -4.40
N PRO A 187 15.69 -2.32 -5.62
CA PRO A 187 15.21 -3.53 -6.29
C PRO A 187 16.31 -4.55 -6.60
N GLY A 188 15.98 -5.84 -6.59
CA GLY A 188 16.94 -6.92 -6.88
C GLY A 188 18.11 -7.02 -5.90
N HIS A 189 17.97 -6.45 -4.70
CA HIS A 189 19.05 -6.27 -3.73
C HIS A 189 18.83 -7.15 -2.50
N ARG A 190 19.93 -7.53 -1.83
CA ARG A 190 19.90 -8.37 -0.63
C ARG A 190 20.00 -7.53 0.62
N TYR A 191 19.11 -7.79 1.57
CA TYR A 191 19.08 -7.10 2.86
C TYR A 191 19.14 -8.09 4.01
N ALA A 192 19.97 -7.77 5.01
CA ALA A 192 19.97 -8.45 6.30
C ALA A 192 19.07 -7.70 7.27
N VAL A 193 18.26 -8.45 8.00
CA VAL A 193 17.37 -7.96 9.06
C VAL A 193 17.87 -8.51 10.38
N ALA A 194 17.87 -7.69 11.43
CA ALA A 194 18.26 -8.11 12.77
C ALA A 194 17.34 -7.55 13.84
N VAL A 195 17.03 -8.39 14.83
CA VAL A 195 16.55 -7.98 16.15
C VAL A 195 17.67 -8.23 17.13
N THR A 196 18.05 -7.20 17.89
CA THR A 196 19.16 -7.27 18.84
C THR A 196 18.67 -7.53 20.25
N THR A 197 19.60 -7.82 21.15
CA THR A 197 19.36 -7.98 22.60
C THR A 197 18.91 -6.68 23.29
N ALA A 198 18.91 -5.54 22.58
CA ALA A 198 18.32 -4.30 23.08
C ALA A 198 16.78 -4.31 23.01
N ALA A 199 16.17 -5.12 22.15
CA ALA A 199 14.73 -5.40 22.23
C ALA A 199 14.45 -6.25 23.48
N ARG A 200 13.48 -5.83 24.30
CA ARG A 200 13.14 -6.52 25.55
C ARG A 200 11.69 -6.97 25.57
N ALA A 201 11.41 -7.95 26.42
CA ALA A 201 10.05 -8.30 26.81
C ALA A 201 9.48 -7.23 27.76
N VAL A 202 8.15 -7.13 27.80
CA VAL A 202 7.45 -6.40 28.87
C VAL A 202 7.91 -6.93 30.22
N GLY A 203 8.29 -6.04 31.13
CA GLY A 203 8.92 -6.39 32.42
C GLY A 203 10.45 -6.47 32.39
N GLY A 204 11.09 -6.18 31.24
CA GLY A 204 12.54 -6.01 31.10
C GLY A 204 13.34 -7.29 30.81
N GLY A 205 12.66 -8.43 30.67
CA GLY A 205 13.29 -9.70 30.31
C GLY A 205 13.94 -9.69 28.92
N ALA A 206 14.87 -10.61 28.67
CA ALA A 206 15.37 -10.85 27.32
C ALA A 206 14.31 -11.59 26.49
N LEU A 207 14.28 -11.32 25.18
CA LEU A 207 13.51 -12.12 24.23
C LEU A 207 14.19 -13.47 23.98
N SER A 208 13.39 -14.51 23.76
CA SER A 208 13.92 -15.83 23.42
C SER A 208 14.64 -15.83 22.07
N VAL A 209 15.80 -16.49 22.03
CA VAL A 209 16.54 -16.74 20.79
C VAL A 209 15.94 -17.98 20.12
N PRO A 210 15.44 -17.91 18.88
CA PRO A 210 14.89 -19.09 18.19
C PRO A 210 15.93 -20.23 18.13
N PRO A 211 15.57 -21.48 18.44
CA PRO A 211 16.54 -22.58 18.52
C PRO A 211 17.38 -22.77 17.24
N GLY A 212 16.75 -22.65 16.08
CA GLY A 212 17.46 -22.75 14.80
C GLY A 212 18.44 -21.61 14.55
N PHE A 213 18.09 -20.37 14.93
CA PHE A 213 19.02 -19.25 14.88
C PHE A 213 20.13 -19.39 15.93
N ALA A 214 19.83 -19.91 17.12
CA ALA A 214 20.83 -20.15 18.16
C ALA A 214 21.94 -21.10 17.68
N ALA A 215 21.59 -22.17 16.97
CA ALA A 215 22.55 -23.10 16.36
C ALA A 215 23.46 -22.41 15.33
N LEU A 216 22.86 -21.61 14.43
CA LEU A 216 23.61 -20.83 13.42
C LEU A 216 24.51 -19.76 14.08
N ARG A 217 24.02 -19.08 15.11
CA ARG A 217 24.77 -18.10 15.89
C ARG A 217 25.91 -18.75 16.68
N ALA A 218 25.79 -20.01 17.10
CA ALA A 218 26.88 -20.76 17.76
C ALA A 218 27.86 -21.41 16.76
N GLY A 219 27.48 -21.55 15.49
CA GLY A 219 28.24 -22.34 14.51
C GLY A 219 28.13 -23.85 14.74
N THR A 220 27.08 -24.29 15.44
CA THR A 220 26.82 -25.69 15.74
C THR A 220 26.20 -26.38 14.52
N PRO A 221 26.75 -27.51 14.04
CA PRO A 221 26.11 -28.31 13.01
C PRO A 221 24.70 -28.73 13.42
N SER A 222 23.76 -28.70 12.47
CA SER A 222 22.38 -29.14 12.68
C SER A 222 22.05 -30.29 11.75
N SER A 223 21.32 -31.28 12.25
CA SER A 223 20.72 -32.36 11.45
C SER A 223 19.44 -31.93 10.73
N ASP A 224 18.89 -30.75 11.05
CA ASP A 224 17.73 -30.20 10.36
C ASP A 224 18.11 -29.76 8.93
N PRO A 225 17.59 -30.41 7.88
CA PRO A 225 17.92 -30.08 6.49
C PRO A 225 17.55 -28.63 6.11
N ARG A 226 16.59 -28.02 6.80
CA ARG A 226 16.19 -26.62 6.61
C ARG A 226 17.28 -25.67 7.06
N LEU A 227 17.91 -25.95 8.20
CA LEU A 227 19.03 -25.17 8.72
C LEU A 227 20.29 -25.38 7.87
N ALA A 228 20.55 -26.63 7.44
CA ALA A 228 21.63 -26.92 6.50
C ALA A 228 21.51 -26.12 5.19
N ARG A 229 20.29 -25.89 4.70
CA ARG A 229 20.02 -25.09 3.49
C ARG A 229 20.38 -23.62 3.65
N VAL A 230 20.14 -23.02 4.82
CA VAL A 230 20.38 -21.58 5.05
C VAL A 230 21.76 -21.29 5.65
N ALA A 231 22.40 -22.26 6.31
CA ALA A 231 23.68 -22.10 6.99
C ALA A 231 24.79 -21.45 6.13
N PRO A 232 24.99 -21.79 4.84
CA PRO A 232 26.01 -21.17 4.00
C PRO A 232 25.88 -19.64 3.87
N ARG A 233 24.68 -19.10 4.06
CA ARG A 233 24.40 -17.66 3.94
C ARG A 233 24.93 -16.86 5.14
N TYR A 234 25.08 -17.51 6.30
CA TYR A 234 25.28 -16.82 7.57
C TYR A 234 26.66 -16.18 7.72
N THR A 235 27.67 -16.67 6.99
CA THR A 235 28.97 -15.99 6.90
C THR A 235 28.81 -14.57 6.33
N GLU A 236 28.04 -14.42 5.25
CA GLU A 236 27.78 -13.11 4.63
C GLU A 236 26.85 -12.24 5.45
N ILE A 237 25.81 -12.84 6.06
CA ILE A 237 24.86 -12.12 6.93
C ILE A 237 25.58 -11.51 8.13
N PHE A 238 26.37 -12.31 8.86
CA PHE A 238 27.13 -11.81 10.01
C PHE A 238 28.16 -10.76 9.60
N ALA A 239 28.90 -10.96 8.50
CA ALA A 239 29.85 -9.96 8.00
C ALA A 239 29.17 -8.63 7.59
N ALA A 240 27.97 -8.68 7.00
CA ALA A 240 27.21 -7.47 6.68
C ALA A 240 26.73 -6.73 7.94
N LEU A 241 26.20 -7.47 8.92
CA LEU A 241 25.75 -6.92 10.20
C LEU A 241 26.91 -6.34 11.02
N GLU A 242 28.07 -7.01 11.05
CA GLU A 242 29.28 -6.53 11.73
C GLU A 242 29.83 -5.25 11.10
N ARG A 243 29.85 -5.14 9.76
CA ARG A 243 30.18 -3.89 9.05
C ARG A 243 29.23 -2.75 9.41
N ALA A 244 27.96 -3.06 9.68
CA ALA A 244 26.96 -2.11 10.16
C ALA A 244 27.04 -1.87 11.70
N GLY A 245 28.05 -2.40 12.37
CA GLY A 245 28.28 -2.22 13.81
C GLY A 245 27.44 -3.12 14.72
N ILE A 246 26.86 -4.20 14.20
CA ILE A 246 26.04 -5.16 14.97
C ILE A 246 26.84 -6.44 15.18
N GLN A 247 27.27 -6.66 16.41
CA GLN A 247 28.06 -7.84 16.76
C GLN A 247 27.19 -9.10 16.78
N ARG A 248 27.74 -10.24 16.33
CA ARG A 248 27.05 -11.53 16.33
C ARG A 248 26.47 -11.92 17.71
N SER A 249 27.18 -11.61 18.79
CA SER A 249 26.75 -11.89 20.17
C SER A 249 25.56 -11.04 20.62
N ALA A 250 25.30 -9.90 19.97
CA ALA A 250 24.22 -9.00 20.29
C ALA A 250 22.90 -9.35 19.57
N LEU A 251 22.88 -10.38 18.71
CA LEU A 251 21.71 -10.76 17.92
C LEU A 251 20.76 -11.68 18.68
N THR A 252 19.48 -11.33 18.73
CA THR A 252 18.41 -12.23 19.18
C THR A 252 17.95 -13.12 18.03
N VAL A 253 17.75 -12.53 16.84
CA VAL A 253 17.49 -13.24 15.58
C VAL A 253 17.93 -12.36 14.41
N ALA A 254 18.43 -12.98 13.35
CA ALA A 254 18.73 -12.31 12.08
C ALA A 254 18.46 -13.23 10.90
N TRP A 255 18.09 -12.65 9.76
CA TRP A 255 17.86 -13.36 8.51
C TRP A 255 18.12 -12.42 7.32
N ASP A 256 18.12 -12.94 6.11
CA ASP A 256 18.19 -12.13 4.89
C ASP A 256 17.05 -12.45 3.91
N TYR A 257 16.83 -11.55 2.95
CA TYR A 257 15.93 -11.74 1.83
C TYR A 257 16.36 -10.88 0.64
N THR A 258 15.80 -11.15 -0.54
CA THR A 258 16.05 -10.37 -1.77
C THR A 258 14.78 -9.66 -2.21
N THR A 259 14.90 -8.37 -2.54
CA THR A 259 13.81 -7.58 -3.10
C THR A 259 13.55 -7.94 -4.57
N ALA A 260 12.31 -7.81 -5.03
CA ALA A 260 11.92 -8.02 -6.42
C ALA A 260 12.66 -7.02 -7.34
N SER A 261 12.86 -7.41 -8.60
CA SER A 261 13.57 -6.55 -9.56
C SER A 261 12.66 -5.44 -10.12
N GLU A 262 13.29 -4.38 -10.64
CA GLU A 262 12.57 -3.27 -11.30
C GLU A 262 11.67 -3.77 -12.45
N ARG A 263 12.10 -4.82 -13.16
CA ARG A 263 11.30 -5.49 -14.20
C ARG A 263 9.94 -5.97 -13.67
N TRP A 264 9.86 -6.46 -12.43
CA TRP A 264 8.60 -6.90 -11.84
C TRP A 264 7.82 -5.78 -11.17
N LEU A 265 8.53 -4.80 -10.61
CA LEU A 265 7.92 -3.71 -9.84
C LEU A 265 7.25 -2.67 -10.72
N THR A 266 7.83 -2.31 -11.86
CA THR A 266 7.24 -1.30 -12.77
C THR A 266 6.97 -1.82 -14.18
N GLY A 267 7.64 -2.90 -14.57
CA GLY A 267 7.53 -3.48 -15.91
C GLY A 267 6.13 -3.93 -16.34
N PRO A 268 5.28 -4.55 -15.50
CA PRO A 268 3.95 -4.97 -15.91
C PRO A 268 3.08 -3.81 -16.43
N VAL A 269 2.97 -2.71 -15.66
CA VAL A 269 2.15 -1.56 -16.05
C VAL A 269 2.83 -0.76 -17.16
N ALA A 270 4.16 -0.62 -17.17
CA ALA A 270 4.87 0.04 -18.26
C ALA A 270 4.67 -0.69 -19.60
N GLY A 271 4.76 -2.03 -19.61
CA GLY A 271 4.50 -2.84 -20.80
C GLY A 271 3.04 -2.77 -21.27
N MET A 272 2.09 -2.85 -20.34
CA MET A 272 0.66 -2.68 -20.65
C MET A 272 0.36 -1.30 -21.24
N ARG A 273 0.94 -0.25 -20.65
CA ARG A 273 0.87 1.12 -21.15
C ARG A 273 1.39 1.21 -22.58
N ASP A 274 2.62 0.76 -22.84
CA ASP A 274 3.25 0.92 -24.14
C ASP A 274 2.48 0.18 -25.24
N ALA A 275 2.04 -1.05 -24.94
CA ALA A 275 1.18 -1.82 -25.85
C ALA A 275 -0.16 -1.10 -26.09
N ALA A 276 -0.85 -0.66 -25.04
CA ALA A 276 -2.14 0.00 -25.18
C ALA A 276 -2.04 1.33 -25.95
N LEU A 277 -1.07 2.18 -25.59
CA LEU A 277 -0.86 3.49 -26.19
C LEU A 277 -0.42 3.38 -27.66
N THR A 278 0.32 2.32 -28.02
CA THR A 278 0.61 1.99 -29.42
C THR A 278 -0.67 1.61 -30.18
N MET A 279 -1.49 0.73 -29.60
CA MET A 279 -2.73 0.26 -30.24
C MET A 279 -3.77 1.36 -30.45
N VAL A 280 -3.92 2.28 -29.49
CA VAL A 280 -4.90 3.38 -29.60
C VAL A 280 -4.38 4.57 -30.42
N GLY A 281 -3.09 4.61 -30.75
CA GLY A 281 -2.45 5.70 -31.48
C GLY A 281 -2.44 7.04 -30.73
N GLU A 282 -2.08 8.12 -31.43
CA GLU A 282 -1.92 9.47 -30.83
C GLU A 282 -3.25 10.08 -30.38
N ARG A 283 -4.35 9.77 -31.07
CA ARG A 283 -5.66 10.34 -30.79
C ARG A 283 -6.53 9.49 -29.87
N GLY A 284 -6.15 8.25 -29.56
CA GLY A 284 -7.04 7.28 -28.90
C GLY A 284 -7.91 6.49 -29.90
N MET A 285 -8.56 5.43 -29.43
CA MET A 285 -9.30 4.46 -30.28
C MET A 285 -10.78 4.81 -30.51
N GLY A 286 -11.22 5.96 -30.01
CA GLY A 286 -12.60 6.46 -30.14
C GLY A 286 -13.40 6.37 -28.84
N PHE A 287 -14.55 7.04 -28.84
CA PHE A 287 -15.46 7.12 -27.70
C PHE A 287 -16.91 7.25 -28.17
N THR A 288 -17.83 6.93 -27.27
CA THR A 288 -19.28 7.06 -27.47
C THR A 288 -19.84 7.97 -26.38
N VAL A 289 -20.66 8.95 -26.78
CA VAL A 289 -21.50 9.71 -25.84
C VAL A 289 -22.83 8.98 -25.70
N ALA A 290 -23.11 8.47 -24.49
CA ALA A 290 -24.35 7.76 -24.20
C ALA A 290 -25.45 8.72 -23.70
N GLN A 291 -25.06 9.72 -22.91
CA GLN A 291 -26.01 10.66 -22.30
C GLN A 291 -25.39 12.05 -22.15
N VAL A 292 -26.19 13.08 -22.45
CA VAL A 292 -25.89 14.48 -22.15
C VAL A 292 -27.05 15.02 -21.32
N GLU A 293 -26.74 15.45 -20.10
CA GLU A 293 -27.69 16.09 -19.19
C GLU A 293 -27.43 17.60 -19.23
N GLU A 294 -28.28 18.33 -19.95
CA GLU A 294 -28.19 19.79 -20.12
C GLU A 294 -28.71 20.55 -18.91
N ASN A 295 -28.17 21.76 -18.69
CA ASN A 295 -28.49 22.62 -17.55
C ASN A 295 -28.47 21.88 -16.20
N TYR A 296 -27.48 21.00 -16.02
CA TYR A 296 -27.44 20.01 -14.95
C TYR A 296 -27.80 20.56 -13.57
N ASN A 297 -27.20 21.71 -13.18
CA ASN A 297 -27.61 22.48 -12.01
C ASN A 297 -27.05 23.91 -12.02
N ALA A 298 -26.96 24.58 -10.87
CA ALA A 298 -26.46 25.95 -10.74
C ALA A 298 -24.95 26.11 -11.04
N ASN A 299 -24.14 25.06 -10.88
CA ASN A 299 -22.71 25.08 -11.14
C ASN A 299 -22.35 24.47 -12.50
N ILE A 300 -23.10 23.46 -12.93
CA ILE A 300 -22.77 22.62 -14.07
C ILE A 300 -23.73 22.88 -15.23
N LEU A 301 -23.15 23.20 -16.40
CA LEU A 301 -23.89 23.34 -17.65
C LEU A 301 -24.28 21.98 -18.19
N ARG A 302 -23.31 21.05 -18.31
CA ARG A 302 -23.55 19.71 -18.83
C ARG A 302 -22.86 18.66 -18.00
N ARG A 303 -23.55 17.55 -17.79
CA ARG A 303 -22.93 16.28 -17.43
C ARG A 303 -23.02 15.33 -18.62
N ILE A 304 -21.90 14.72 -18.96
CA ILE A 304 -21.79 13.85 -20.14
C ILE A 304 -21.31 12.49 -19.64
N SER A 305 -22.03 11.43 -19.98
CA SER A 305 -21.64 10.06 -19.67
C SER A 305 -21.49 9.25 -20.95
N GLY A 306 -20.50 8.38 -20.98
CA GLY A 306 -20.16 7.63 -22.19
C GLY A 306 -19.12 6.55 -21.94
N THR A 307 -18.56 6.03 -23.01
CA THR A 307 -17.48 5.04 -22.96
C THR A 307 -16.33 5.41 -23.89
N ILE A 308 -15.11 5.03 -23.52
CA ILE A 308 -13.92 5.05 -24.40
C ILE A 308 -13.52 3.61 -24.73
N ARG A 309 -12.90 3.40 -25.90
CA ARG A 309 -12.37 2.09 -26.28
C ARG A 309 -10.95 1.91 -25.75
N VAL A 310 -10.73 0.86 -24.95
CA VAL A 310 -9.45 0.62 -24.26
C VAL A 310 -8.96 -0.82 -24.50
N PRO A 311 -7.69 -1.02 -24.86
CA PRO A 311 -7.06 -2.34 -24.81
C PRO A 311 -7.05 -2.90 -23.37
N SER A 312 -7.68 -4.04 -23.18
CA SER A 312 -7.73 -4.77 -21.91
C SER A 312 -6.74 -5.93 -21.89
N PHE A 313 -6.08 -6.08 -20.75
CA PHE A 313 -5.17 -7.18 -20.41
C PHE A 313 -5.81 -8.12 -19.37
N ILE A 314 -7.06 -7.86 -18.99
CA ILE A 314 -7.80 -8.62 -17.98
C ILE A 314 -8.69 -9.67 -18.65
N THR A 315 -8.61 -10.90 -18.13
CA THR A 315 -9.58 -11.98 -18.34
C THR A 315 -10.63 -11.96 -17.23
N GLY A 316 -11.81 -12.55 -17.46
CA GLY A 316 -12.89 -12.56 -16.47
C GLY A 316 -13.43 -11.16 -16.12
N THR A 317 -14.16 -11.09 -15.01
CA THR A 317 -14.74 -9.87 -14.40
C THR A 317 -14.94 -10.11 -12.90
N GLY A 318 -15.01 -9.05 -12.09
CA GLY A 318 -15.27 -9.18 -10.64
C GLY A 318 -14.24 -10.08 -9.97
N ASP A 319 -14.71 -11.07 -9.20
CA ASP A 319 -13.87 -12.01 -8.44
C ASP A 319 -12.94 -12.86 -9.34
N ASP A 320 -13.32 -13.07 -10.59
CA ASP A 320 -12.57 -13.84 -11.59
C ASP A 320 -11.60 -12.97 -12.41
N ALA A 321 -11.58 -11.65 -12.20
CA ALA A 321 -10.74 -10.74 -12.98
C ALA A 321 -9.25 -11.07 -12.76
N ARG A 322 -8.51 -11.40 -13.81
CA ARG A 322 -7.06 -11.69 -13.71
C ARG A 322 -6.31 -11.08 -14.88
N LEU A 323 -5.07 -10.65 -14.67
CA LEU A 323 -4.21 -10.29 -15.79
C LEU A 323 -3.87 -11.56 -16.60
N SER A 324 -4.12 -11.52 -17.90
CA SER A 324 -3.61 -12.52 -18.85
C SER A 324 -2.10 -12.39 -18.92
N ARG A 325 -1.36 -13.47 -18.70
CA ARG A 325 0.11 -13.46 -18.69
C ARG A 325 0.66 -14.58 -19.54
N ASN A 326 1.79 -14.31 -20.22
CA ASN A 326 2.55 -15.35 -20.90
C ASN A 326 3.39 -16.18 -19.91
N ALA A 327 4.16 -17.15 -20.42
CA ALA A 327 5.01 -18.02 -19.60
C ALA A 327 6.06 -17.24 -18.77
N GLU A 328 6.50 -16.08 -19.25
CA GLU A 328 7.45 -15.20 -18.56
C GLU A 328 6.78 -14.24 -17.55
N GLY A 329 5.46 -14.33 -17.36
CA GLY A 329 4.70 -13.48 -16.43
C GLY A 329 4.31 -12.10 -16.96
N THR A 330 4.64 -11.80 -18.23
CA THR A 330 4.34 -10.52 -18.89
C THR A 330 2.86 -10.43 -19.25
N PRO A 331 2.16 -9.33 -18.89
CA PRO A 331 0.77 -9.14 -19.28
C PRO A 331 0.56 -9.15 -20.80
N GLN A 332 -0.52 -9.79 -21.25
CA GLN A 332 -0.88 -9.91 -22.67
C GLN A 332 -2.21 -9.24 -22.97
N PHE A 333 -2.29 -8.59 -24.13
CA PHE A 333 -3.54 -8.06 -24.65
C PHE A 333 -4.57 -9.19 -24.80
N VAL A 334 -5.80 -8.93 -24.36
CA VAL A 334 -6.93 -9.87 -24.43
C VAL A 334 -7.94 -9.41 -25.48
N ARG A 335 -8.45 -8.19 -25.31
CA ARG A 335 -9.52 -7.61 -26.15
C ARG A 335 -9.61 -6.11 -25.97
N VAL A 336 -10.27 -5.42 -26.89
CA VAL A 336 -10.70 -4.03 -26.66
C VAL A 336 -12.02 -4.06 -25.89
N VAL A 337 -12.13 -3.25 -24.85
CA VAL A 337 -13.34 -3.09 -24.03
C VAL A 337 -13.80 -1.64 -24.01
N ASP A 338 -15.07 -1.44 -23.71
CA ASP A 338 -15.64 -0.12 -23.46
C ASP A 338 -15.52 0.22 -21.97
N VAL A 339 -14.76 1.28 -21.68
CA VAL A 339 -14.56 1.76 -20.31
C VAL A 339 -15.41 3.00 -20.08
N PRO A 340 -16.22 3.06 -19.00
CA PRO A 340 -17.07 4.20 -18.75
C PRO A 340 -16.25 5.44 -18.39
N PHE A 341 -16.71 6.59 -18.88
CA PHE A 341 -16.26 7.89 -18.43
C PHE A 341 -17.45 8.78 -18.06
N VAL A 342 -17.20 9.75 -17.20
CA VAL A 342 -18.09 10.88 -16.93
C VAL A 342 -17.30 12.17 -17.13
N ALA A 343 -17.96 13.19 -17.66
CA ALA A 343 -17.41 14.53 -17.80
C ALA A 343 -18.40 15.58 -17.32
N MET A 344 -17.88 16.72 -16.87
CA MET A 344 -18.69 17.90 -16.56
C MET A 344 -18.11 19.16 -17.19
N ILE A 345 -19.00 19.94 -17.80
CA ILE A 345 -18.71 21.28 -18.30
C ILE A 345 -19.36 22.27 -17.35
N PRO A 346 -18.59 23.15 -16.69
CA PRO A 346 -19.16 24.12 -15.75
C PRO A 346 -19.95 25.21 -16.48
N ARG A 347 -20.88 25.87 -15.78
CA ARG A 347 -21.60 27.04 -16.31
C ARG A 347 -20.67 28.18 -16.69
N SER A 348 -19.57 28.33 -15.97
CA SER A 348 -18.57 29.33 -16.31
C SER A 348 -17.99 29.18 -17.73
N ALA A 349 -18.12 28.00 -18.37
CA ALA A 349 -17.74 27.79 -19.76
C ALA A 349 -18.57 28.62 -20.77
N MET A 350 -19.74 29.12 -20.35
CA MET A 350 -20.60 29.99 -21.17
C MET A 350 -20.00 31.39 -21.38
N THR A 351 -19.16 31.84 -20.44
CA THR A 351 -18.58 33.19 -20.46
C THR A 351 -17.05 33.18 -20.46
N ARG A 352 -16.43 32.07 -20.05
CA ARG A 352 -14.98 31.84 -20.04
C ARG A 352 -14.68 30.64 -20.92
N GLY A 353 -13.84 30.76 -21.94
CA GLY A 353 -13.54 29.61 -22.78
C GLY A 353 -12.53 29.89 -23.90
N PRO A 354 -11.79 28.86 -24.36
CA PRO A 354 -11.78 27.48 -23.84
C PRO A 354 -11.17 27.39 -22.43
N LEU A 355 -11.68 26.49 -21.59
CA LEU A 355 -11.17 26.23 -20.23
C LEU A 355 -10.02 25.20 -20.25
N PRO A 356 -9.20 25.07 -19.20
CA PRO A 356 -8.34 23.90 -19.05
C PRO A 356 -9.15 22.63 -18.75
N LEU A 357 -8.57 21.49 -19.10
CA LEU A 357 -9.10 20.15 -18.82
C LEU A 357 -8.39 19.57 -17.58
N ILE A 358 -9.14 18.96 -16.67
CA ILE A 358 -8.59 18.11 -15.63
C ILE A 358 -9.12 16.68 -15.78
N GLN A 359 -8.23 15.70 -15.69
CA GLN A 359 -8.64 14.34 -15.37
C GLN A 359 -8.65 14.18 -13.86
N PHE A 360 -9.80 13.76 -13.31
CA PHE A 360 -10.00 13.63 -11.88
C PHE A 360 -9.99 12.17 -11.40
N GLY A 361 -9.27 11.89 -10.31
CA GLY A 361 -9.24 10.58 -9.65
C GLY A 361 -10.08 10.53 -8.37
N HIS A 362 -11.02 9.58 -8.28
CA HIS A 362 -11.93 9.45 -7.14
C HIS A 362 -11.29 8.80 -5.90
N GLY A 363 -11.92 8.98 -4.72
CA GLY A 363 -11.51 8.39 -3.44
C GLY A 363 -11.82 6.88 -3.31
N LEU A 364 -11.30 6.26 -2.25
CA LEU A 364 -11.35 4.82 -2.03
C LEU A 364 -12.78 4.28 -2.05
N LEU A 365 -13.06 3.26 -2.88
CA LEU A 365 -14.37 2.61 -3.04
C LEU A 365 -15.51 3.58 -3.43
N GLY A 366 -15.16 4.79 -3.87
CA GLY A 366 -16.04 5.72 -4.55
C GLY A 366 -16.15 5.39 -6.04
N SER A 367 -16.71 6.31 -6.82
CA SER A 367 -16.73 6.18 -8.28
C SER A 367 -16.53 7.54 -8.93
N ALA A 368 -16.07 7.57 -10.17
CA ALA A 368 -15.96 8.80 -10.95
C ALA A 368 -17.29 9.57 -10.99
N VAL A 369 -18.40 8.84 -11.19
CA VAL A 369 -19.75 9.41 -11.18
C VAL A 369 -20.14 9.94 -9.80
N GLY A 370 -19.89 9.18 -8.74
CA GLY A 370 -20.26 9.58 -7.38
C GLY A 370 -19.49 10.81 -6.90
N GLU A 371 -18.21 10.90 -7.22
CA GLU A 371 -17.34 11.99 -6.78
C GLU A 371 -17.71 13.33 -7.44
N LEU A 372 -18.07 13.30 -8.73
CA LEU A 372 -18.59 14.48 -9.43
C LEU A 372 -20.00 14.89 -8.98
N GLY A 373 -20.71 14.02 -8.25
CA GLY A 373 -21.97 14.33 -7.59
C GLY A 373 -23.20 14.35 -8.51
N ALA A 374 -24.38 14.23 -7.89
CA ALA A 374 -25.66 14.30 -8.57
C ALA A 374 -26.15 15.75 -8.80
N ALA A 375 -27.15 15.94 -9.66
CA ALA A 375 -27.74 17.26 -9.94
C ALA A 375 -28.28 17.94 -8.68
N THR A 376 -28.83 17.15 -7.75
CA THR A 376 -29.38 17.61 -6.47
C THR A 376 -28.31 18.01 -5.45
N GLU A 377 -27.05 17.68 -5.69
CA GLU A 377 -25.93 17.95 -4.77
C GLU A 377 -25.24 19.28 -5.12
N THR A 378 -25.98 20.38 -5.10
CA THR A 378 -25.46 21.71 -5.48
C THR A 378 -24.31 22.21 -4.59
N GLY A 379 -24.13 21.62 -3.41
CA GLY A 379 -23.00 21.86 -2.51
C GLY A 379 -21.76 20.99 -2.78
N ASN A 380 -21.79 20.08 -3.77
CA ASN A 380 -20.66 19.20 -4.10
C ASN A 380 -19.40 20.03 -4.38
N TYR A 381 -18.30 19.65 -3.72
CA TYR A 381 -17.06 20.43 -3.72
C TYR A 381 -16.41 20.48 -5.11
N MET A 382 -16.43 19.38 -5.87
CA MET A 382 -15.88 19.35 -7.24
C MET A 382 -16.69 20.21 -8.18
N GLN A 383 -18.03 20.15 -8.12
CA GLN A 383 -18.88 20.97 -8.99
C GLN A 383 -18.65 22.47 -8.74
N ARG A 384 -18.53 22.87 -7.47
CA ARG A 384 -18.18 24.25 -7.11
C ARG A 384 -16.78 24.61 -7.59
N PHE A 385 -15.78 23.78 -7.30
CA PHE A 385 -14.39 24.02 -7.70
C PHE A 385 -14.25 24.22 -9.21
N ILE A 386 -14.78 23.30 -10.03
CA ILE A 386 -14.63 23.42 -11.49
C ILE A 386 -15.41 24.61 -12.06
N ASN A 387 -16.52 25.01 -11.43
CA ASN A 387 -17.28 26.18 -11.86
C ASN A 387 -16.64 27.49 -11.45
N GLU A 388 -16.14 27.60 -10.21
CA GLU A 388 -15.49 28.81 -9.72
C GLU A 388 -14.13 29.02 -10.40
N GLN A 389 -13.31 27.96 -10.42
CA GLN A 389 -11.94 28.02 -10.92
C GLN A 389 -11.84 27.83 -12.45
N GLY A 390 -12.91 27.34 -13.09
CA GLY A 390 -13.04 27.30 -14.54
C GLY A 390 -12.29 26.15 -15.18
N PHE A 391 -12.70 24.92 -14.89
CA PHE A 391 -12.15 23.69 -15.48
C PHE A 391 -13.25 22.83 -16.11
N VAL A 392 -12.95 22.18 -17.23
CA VAL A 392 -13.71 21.00 -17.66
C VAL A 392 -13.09 19.79 -16.97
N VAL A 393 -13.90 18.86 -16.47
CA VAL A 393 -13.43 17.63 -15.83
C VAL A 393 -13.85 16.39 -16.60
N ILE A 394 -12.96 15.41 -16.68
CA ILE A 394 -13.23 14.04 -17.11
C ILE A 394 -12.76 13.06 -16.03
N ALA A 395 -13.44 11.94 -15.86
CA ALA A 395 -13.08 10.93 -14.87
C ALA A 395 -13.51 9.52 -15.30
N THR A 396 -12.75 8.51 -14.86
CA THR A 396 -13.10 7.09 -14.93
C THR A 396 -12.76 6.43 -13.59
N ASN A 397 -13.18 5.18 -13.41
CA ASN A 397 -12.98 4.46 -12.16
C ASN A 397 -11.55 3.91 -12.04
N TRP A 398 -11.02 3.95 -10.82
CA TRP A 398 -9.95 3.08 -10.35
C TRP A 398 -10.52 1.68 -10.09
N THR A 399 -10.90 0.98 -11.16
CA THR A 399 -11.44 -0.39 -11.09
C THR A 399 -10.51 -1.30 -10.29
N GLY A 400 -11.09 -2.11 -9.42
CA GLY A 400 -10.40 -2.85 -8.35
C GLY A 400 -10.62 -2.20 -6.98
N LEU A 401 -10.73 -0.86 -6.90
CA LEU A 401 -11.03 -0.14 -5.66
C LEU A 401 -12.09 0.96 -5.89
N SER A 402 -13.07 0.68 -6.73
CA SER A 402 -14.23 1.53 -6.97
C SER A 402 -15.51 0.95 -6.35
N TYR A 403 -16.58 1.74 -6.32
CA TYR A 403 -17.86 1.35 -5.71
C TYR A 403 -18.41 0.01 -6.22
N PRO A 404 -18.37 -0.30 -7.54
CA PRO A 404 -18.72 -1.63 -8.05
C PRO A 404 -17.90 -2.79 -7.49
N ASP A 405 -16.69 -2.53 -6.98
CA ASP A 405 -15.73 -3.54 -6.54
C ASP A 405 -15.84 -3.87 -5.04
N ILE A 406 -16.76 -3.22 -4.30
CA ILE A 406 -16.90 -3.40 -2.85
C ILE A 406 -17.11 -4.87 -2.48
N THR A 407 -17.95 -5.59 -3.21
CA THR A 407 -18.20 -7.02 -2.94
C THR A 407 -16.94 -7.86 -3.14
N THR A 408 -16.22 -7.67 -4.25
CA THR A 408 -14.94 -8.35 -4.52
C THR A 408 -13.89 -8.01 -3.46
N ALA A 409 -13.84 -6.75 -3.00
CA ALA A 409 -12.92 -6.35 -1.94
C ALA A 409 -13.24 -7.06 -0.62
N ILE A 410 -14.52 -7.15 -0.22
CA ILE A 410 -14.92 -7.90 0.98
C ILE A 410 -14.57 -9.38 0.85
N HIS A 411 -14.90 -10.01 -0.28
CA HIS A 411 -14.55 -11.41 -0.54
C HIS A 411 -13.04 -11.65 -0.47
N ALA A 412 -12.24 -10.77 -1.08
CA ALA A 412 -10.78 -10.85 -1.07
C ALA A 412 -10.15 -10.74 0.32
N LEU A 413 -10.81 -10.09 1.27
CA LEU A 413 -10.32 -10.01 2.65
C LEU A 413 -10.74 -11.23 3.49
N SER A 414 -11.87 -11.86 3.19
CA SER A 414 -12.29 -13.14 3.81
C SER A 414 -11.61 -14.37 3.22
N ASP A 415 -11.27 -14.31 1.93
CA ASP A 415 -10.54 -15.33 1.18
C ASP A 415 -9.54 -14.65 0.24
N PHE A 416 -8.28 -14.65 0.67
CA PHE A 416 -7.17 -14.01 -0.03
C PHE A 416 -6.87 -14.59 -1.41
N ASN A 417 -7.47 -15.74 -1.80
CA ASN A 417 -7.37 -16.24 -3.16
C ASN A 417 -8.04 -15.31 -4.19
N TYR A 418 -8.97 -14.44 -3.76
CA TYR A 418 -9.58 -13.41 -4.60
C TYR A 418 -8.81 -12.09 -4.63
N PHE A 419 -7.81 -11.89 -3.75
CA PHE A 419 -7.01 -10.67 -3.69
C PHE A 419 -6.33 -10.28 -5.01
N PRO A 420 -5.81 -11.21 -5.83
CA PRO A 420 -5.26 -10.87 -7.14
C PRO A 420 -6.26 -10.15 -8.05
N ALA A 421 -7.57 -10.36 -7.89
CA ALA A 421 -8.59 -9.66 -8.67
C ALA A 421 -8.53 -8.14 -8.49
N ILE A 422 -8.29 -7.70 -7.25
CA ILE A 422 -8.17 -6.29 -6.91
C ILE A 422 -6.87 -5.72 -7.51
N ALA A 423 -5.74 -6.37 -7.24
CA ALA A 423 -4.43 -5.90 -7.66
C ALA A 423 -4.24 -5.88 -9.19
N ASP A 424 -4.76 -6.89 -9.89
CA ASP A 424 -4.69 -6.96 -11.35
C ASP A 424 -5.63 -5.91 -11.99
N GLN A 425 -6.83 -5.69 -11.47
CA GLN A 425 -7.74 -4.65 -11.97
C GLN A 425 -7.18 -3.24 -11.76
N LEU A 426 -6.48 -2.97 -10.64
CA LEU A 426 -5.82 -1.68 -10.43
C LEU A 426 -4.76 -1.38 -11.51
N GLN A 427 -3.99 -2.38 -11.93
CA GLN A 427 -3.04 -2.24 -13.05
C GLN A 427 -3.77 -1.91 -14.36
N GLN A 428 -4.88 -2.58 -14.66
CA GLN A 428 -5.72 -2.23 -15.82
C GLN A 428 -6.33 -0.82 -15.70
N SER A 429 -6.71 -0.40 -14.50
CA SER A 429 -7.31 0.92 -14.27
C SER A 429 -6.34 2.07 -14.59
N LEU A 430 -5.03 1.88 -14.42
CA LEU A 430 -4.01 2.83 -14.85
C LEU A 430 -3.99 2.97 -16.38
N VAL A 431 -4.09 1.85 -17.12
CA VAL A 431 -4.22 1.88 -18.59
C VAL A 431 -5.50 2.60 -19.00
N ASN A 432 -6.62 2.28 -18.36
CA ASN A 432 -7.90 2.94 -18.60
C ASN A 432 -7.80 4.46 -18.43
N ALA A 433 -7.17 4.91 -17.35
CA ALA A 433 -6.96 6.32 -17.05
C ALA A 433 -6.03 7.00 -18.07
N MET A 434 -4.96 6.35 -18.52
CA MET A 434 -4.06 6.90 -19.54
C MET A 434 -4.74 7.00 -20.92
N VAL A 435 -5.53 5.99 -21.31
CA VAL A 435 -6.29 6.03 -22.57
C VAL A 435 -7.42 7.06 -22.51
N LEU A 436 -8.07 7.24 -21.35
CA LEU A 436 -9.03 8.34 -21.15
C LEU A 436 -8.36 9.69 -21.35
N TYR A 437 -7.21 9.91 -20.70
CA TYR A 437 -6.50 11.17 -20.79
C TYR A 437 -6.14 11.53 -22.24
N ARG A 438 -5.60 10.56 -22.99
CA ARG A 438 -5.25 10.72 -24.40
C ARG A 438 -6.47 11.00 -25.26
N THR A 439 -7.49 10.13 -25.18
CA THR A 439 -8.71 10.21 -26.00
C THR A 439 -9.48 11.49 -25.70
N GLY A 440 -9.62 11.84 -24.41
CA GLY A 440 -10.31 13.03 -23.95
C GLY A 440 -9.67 14.31 -24.49
N ARG A 441 -8.34 14.42 -24.40
CA ARG A 441 -7.60 15.56 -24.97
C ARG A 441 -7.74 15.63 -26.49
N ALA A 442 -7.61 14.51 -27.18
CA ALA A 442 -7.51 14.52 -28.63
C ALA A 442 -8.85 14.61 -29.37
N GLN A 443 -9.93 14.05 -28.81
CA GLN A 443 -11.19 13.87 -29.54
C GLN A 443 -12.41 14.53 -28.91
N PHE A 444 -12.45 14.74 -27.57
CA PHE A 444 -13.71 15.18 -26.96
C PHE A 444 -14.13 16.56 -27.48
N GLY A 445 -13.20 17.50 -27.64
CA GLY A 445 -13.50 18.87 -28.12
C GLY A 445 -14.10 18.93 -29.53
N ASP A 446 -13.91 17.89 -30.35
CA ASP A 446 -14.45 17.80 -31.71
C ASP A 446 -15.94 17.42 -31.70
N HIS A 447 -16.45 16.88 -30.59
CA HIS A 447 -17.83 16.39 -30.48
C HIS A 447 -18.76 17.46 -29.91
N ALA A 448 -19.97 17.59 -30.49
CA ALA A 448 -20.94 18.63 -30.15
C ALA A 448 -21.29 18.71 -28.65
N ALA A 449 -21.35 17.57 -27.95
CA ALA A 449 -21.58 17.52 -26.49
C ALA A 449 -20.56 18.35 -25.69
N PHE A 450 -19.31 18.44 -26.18
CA PHE A 450 -18.21 19.16 -25.55
C PHE A 450 -17.99 20.56 -26.13
N GLN A 451 -18.95 21.09 -26.88
CA GLN A 451 -18.87 22.42 -27.46
C GLN A 451 -19.87 23.39 -26.85
N VAL A 452 -19.43 24.60 -26.52
CA VAL A 452 -20.28 25.71 -26.07
C VAL A 452 -20.26 26.78 -27.14
N GLY A 453 -21.44 27.13 -27.69
CA GLY A 453 -21.53 28.08 -28.80
C GLY A 453 -20.80 27.64 -30.08
N GLY A 454 -20.75 26.32 -30.35
CA GLY A 454 -20.08 25.75 -31.53
C GLY A 454 -18.54 25.70 -31.44
N ARG A 455 -17.95 25.99 -30.27
CA ARG A 455 -16.51 25.91 -30.01
C ARG A 455 -16.22 24.93 -28.88
N ALA A 456 -15.09 24.25 -28.91
CA ALA A 456 -14.67 23.35 -27.83
C ALA A 456 -14.69 24.05 -26.46
N ALA A 457 -15.27 23.40 -25.45
CA ALA A 457 -15.38 23.93 -24.10
C ALA A 457 -14.02 24.01 -23.38
N PHE A 458 -13.03 23.25 -23.85
CA PHE A 458 -11.71 23.18 -23.25
C PHE A 458 -10.59 23.23 -24.30
N ASP A 459 -9.39 23.54 -23.83
CA ASP A 459 -8.15 23.59 -24.59
C ASP A 459 -7.30 22.35 -24.28
N PRO A 460 -7.04 21.47 -25.26
CA PRO A 460 -6.33 20.21 -25.02
C PRO A 460 -4.83 20.38 -24.75
N ALA A 461 -4.26 21.57 -24.99
CA ALA A 461 -2.90 21.92 -24.59
C ALA A 461 -2.80 22.27 -23.11
N ARG A 462 -3.93 22.62 -22.47
CA ARG A 462 -4.03 22.90 -21.03
C ARG A 462 -4.79 21.77 -20.35
N ALA A 463 -4.15 20.60 -20.29
CA ALA A 463 -4.68 19.41 -19.66
C ALA A 463 -3.79 18.95 -18.50
N TYR A 464 -4.41 18.59 -17.38
CA TYR A 464 -3.73 18.25 -16.14
C TYR A 464 -4.39 17.10 -15.39
N TYR A 465 -3.74 16.62 -14.34
CA TYR A 465 -4.30 15.66 -13.40
C TYR A 465 -4.62 16.31 -12.05
N TYR A 466 -5.72 15.88 -11.43
CA TYR A 466 -6.02 16.18 -10.02
C TYR A 466 -6.65 14.96 -9.35
N GLY A 467 -6.09 14.50 -8.24
CA GLY A 467 -6.65 13.39 -7.48
C GLY A 467 -6.58 13.62 -5.98
N ILE A 468 -7.56 13.09 -5.26
CA ILE A 468 -7.68 13.17 -3.81
C ILE A 468 -7.76 11.76 -3.23
N SER A 469 -7.05 11.48 -2.13
CA SER A 469 -7.11 10.19 -1.42
C SER A 469 -6.67 9.02 -2.31
N LEU A 470 -7.51 8.02 -2.62
CA LEU A 470 -7.21 7.01 -3.65
C LEU A 470 -6.83 7.66 -5.00
N GLY A 471 -7.44 8.78 -5.35
CA GLY A 471 -7.02 9.58 -6.50
C GLY A 471 -5.63 10.19 -6.33
N GLY A 472 -5.21 10.56 -5.12
CA GLY A 472 -3.82 10.95 -4.86
C GLY A 472 -2.86 9.76 -4.95
N ILE A 473 -3.24 8.60 -4.41
CA ILE A 473 -2.48 7.34 -4.45
C ILE A 473 -2.34 6.86 -5.90
N MET A 474 -3.43 6.41 -6.53
CA MET A 474 -3.42 5.93 -7.92
C MET A 474 -3.04 7.02 -8.92
N GLY A 475 -3.31 8.29 -8.60
CA GLY A 475 -2.84 9.44 -9.37
C GLY A 475 -1.32 9.57 -9.39
N THR A 476 -0.64 9.22 -8.30
CA THR A 476 0.83 9.20 -8.28
C THR A 476 1.36 8.13 -9.24
N SER A 477 0.78 6.92 -9.21
CA SER A 477 1.08 5.86 -10.18
C SER A 477 0.78 6.29 -11.61
N PHE A 478 -0.39 6.91 -11.85
CA PHE A 478 -0.75 7.47 -13.14
C PHE A 478 0.28 8.50 -13.62
N MET A 479 0.73 9.42 -12.75
CA MET A 479 1.75 10.41 -13.11
C MET A 479 3.09 9.75 -13.43
N GLY A 480 3.50 8.72 -12.69
CA GLY A 480 4.73 7.96 -12.92
C GLY A 480 4.73 7.17 -14.23
N TYR A 481 3.57 6.67 -14.67
CA TYR A 481 3.47 5.91 -15.92
C TYR A 481 3.07 6.74 -17.14
N SER A 482 2.29 7.81 -16.98
CA SER A 482 1.70 8.54 -18.10
C SER A 482 2.74 9.20 -18.99
N THR A 483 2.68 8.95 -20.30
CA THR A 483 3.50 9.63 -21.31
C THR A 483 2.92 10.99 -21.71
N ASP A 484 1.66 11.25 -21.38
CA ASP A 484 0.89 12.36 -21.94
C ASP A 484 0.63 13.47 -20.92
N CYS A 485 0.61 13.15 -19.63
CA CYS A 485 0.32 14.08 -18.55
C CYS A 485 1.61 14.50 -17.83
N ALA A 486 1.99 15.77 -17.97
CA ALA A 486 3.22 16.30 -17.36
C ALA A 486 2.99 16.99 -16.00
N ARG A 487 1.75 17.31 -15.63
CA ARG A 487 1.47 18.13 -14.44
C ARG A 487 0.26 17.62 -13.66
N GLY A 488 0.43 17.41 -12.36
CA GLY A 488 -0.59 16.81 -11.52
C GLY A 488 -0.59 17.31 -10.08
N VAL A 489 -1.79 17.43 -9.51
CA VAL A 489 -2.01 17.67 -8.09
C VAL A 489 -2.42 16.36 -7.42
N LEU A 490 -1.72 16.02 -6.34
CA LEU A 490 -1.87 14.80 -5.56
C LEU A 490 -2.20 15.23 -4.14
N ASN A 491 -3.50 15.32 -3.83
CA ASN A 491 -3.98 15.76 -2.53
C ASN A 491 -4.19 14.54 -1.62
N VAL A 492 -3.65 14.64 -0.40
CA VAL A 492 -3.55 13.58 0.61
C VAL A 492 -3.15 12.21 0.01
N PRO A 493 -2.03 12.14 -0.76
CA PRO A 493 -1.58 10.90 -1.37
C PRO A 493 -0.88 10.02 -0.32
N GLY A 494 -0.72 8.75 -0.65
CA GLY A 494 0.03 7.79 0.16
C GLY A 494 0.59 6.69 -0.72
N ALA A 495 1.40 5.82 -0.12
CA ALA A 495 1.94 4.64 -0.77
C ALA A 495 2.07 3.52 0.26
N ASN A 496 2.56 2.35 -0.16
CA ASN A 496 2.70 1.19 0.72
C ASN A 496 1.34 0.77 1.31
N TRP A 497 0.54 0.11 0.48
CA TRP A 497 -0.77 -0.42 0.87
C TRP A 497 -0.75 -1.25 2.16
N GLY A 498 0.31 -2.04 2.40
CA GLY A 498 0.46 -2.82 3.63
C GLY A 498 0.56 -1.96 4.89
N LEU A 499 1.19 -0.79 4.80
CA LEU A 499 1.21 0.22 5.87
C LEU A 499 -0.13 0.97 5.96
N LEU A 500 -0.69 1.36 4.82
CA LEU A 500 -1.88 2.20 4.73
C LEU A 500 -3.14 1.50 5.25
N LEU A 501 -3.37 0.24 4.82
CA LEU A 501 -4.60 -0.49 5.12
C LEU A 501 -4.86 -0.56 6.62
N GLN A 502 -3.94 -1.12 7.41
CA GLN A 502 -4.16 -1.30 8.85
C GLN A 502 -4.38 0.00 9.63
N ARG A 503 -3.91 1.14 9.12
CA ARG A 503 -3.94 2.44 9.82
C ARG A 503 -5.10 3.33 9.38
N SER A 504 -5.73 3.02 8.25
CA SER A 504 -6.79 3.86 7.67
C SER A 504 -8.10 3.73 8.44
N SER A 505 -8.74 4.85 8.72
CA SER A 505 -10.12 4.89 9.24
C SER A 505 -11.10 4.19 8.31
N ASN A 506 -10.84 4.18 7.00
CA ASN A 506 -11.65 3.46 6.02
C ASN A 506 -11.55 1.94 6.20
N PHE A 507 -10.42 1.43 6.70
CA PHE A 507 -10.20 0.01 6.90
C PHE A 507 -10.91 -0.54 8.15
N ALA A 508 -11.31 0.30 9.10
CA ALA A 508 -11.95 -0.14 10.35
C ALA A 508 -13.19 -1.04 10.14
N LEU A 509 -13.96 -0.80 9.07
CA LEU A 509 -15.09 -1.67 8.72
C LEU A 509 -14.64 -2.93 7.97
N TYR A 510 -13.63 -2.80 7.10
CA TYR A 510 -13.12 -3.91 6.28
C TYR A 510 -12.25 -4.89 7.06
N SER A 511 -11.67 -4.48 8.18
CA SER A 511 -10.96 -5.38 9.09
C SER A 511 -11.87 -6.47 9.66
N LEU A 512 -13.19 -6.27 9.66
CA LEU A 512 -14.14 -7.33 10.01
C LEU A 512 -14.12 -8.49 9.02
N ALA A 513 -13.80 -8.25 7.75
CA ALA A 513 -13.68 -9.31 6.75
C ALA A 513 -12.43 -10.19 6.99
N PHE A 514 -11.43 -9.71 7.74
CA PHE A 514 -10.27 -10.51 8.16
C PHE A 514 -10.58 -11.48 9.31
N ASN A 515 -11.77 -11.43 9.91
CA ASN A 515 -12.13 -12.33 11.03
C ASN A 515 -12.10 -13.81 10.63
N ASP A 516 -12.16 -14.12 9.33
CA ASP A 516 -12.01 -15.50 8.86
C ASP A 516 -10.57 -16.02 8.99
N TYR A 517 -9.58 -15.15 9.18
CA TYR A 517 -8.20 -15.48 9.53
C TYR A 517 -7.98 -15.25 11.02
N GLU A 518 -8.13 -16.28 11.85
CA GLU A 518 -8.20 -16.11 13.30
C GLU A 518 -6.85 -15.72 13.93
N SER A 519 -5.72 -16.10 13.34
CA SER A 519 -4.38 -15.81 13.87
C SER A 519 -3.90 -14.40 13.49
N PRO A 520 -3.67 -13.48 14.45
CA PRO A 520 -3.10 -12.17 14.15
C PRO A 520 -1.74 -12.27 13.45
N ALA A 521 -0.94 -13.29 13.79
CA ALA A 521 0.35 -13.52 13.15
C ALA A 521 0.21 -13.87 11.65
N GLU A 522 -0.82 -14.62 11.28
CA GLU A 522 -1.14 -14.90 9.88
C GLU A 522 -1.69 -13.67 9.17
N GLN A 523 -2.54 -12.87 9.85
CA GLN A 523 -3.03 -11.61 9.29
C GLN A 523 -1.87 -10.68 8.90
N GLN A 524 -0.85 -10.53 9.76
CA GLN A 524 0.34 -9.73 9.43
C GLN A 524 1.10 -10.25 8.19
N VAL A 525 1.13 -11.57 7.99
CA VAL A 525 1.69 -12.15 6.76
C VAL A 525 0.82 -11.82 5.55
N LEU A 526 -0.51 -11.89 5.67
CA LEU A 526 -1.44 -11.52 4.58
C LEU A 526 -1.27 -10.06 4.16
N PHE A 527 -1.10 -9.13 5.10
CA PHE A 527 -0.80 -7.72 4.76
C PHE A 527 0.51 -7.59 3.99
N ASN A 528 1.55 -8.35 4.36
CA ASN A 528 2.82 -8.34 3.65
C ASN A 528 2.72 -8.95 2.25
N LEU A 529 2.00 -10.07 2.11
CA LEU A 529 1.69 -10.70 0.83
C LEU A 529 0.86 -9.77 -0.07
N SER A 530 -0.10 -9.02 0.49
CA SER A 530 -0.90 -8.06 -0.26
C SER A 530 -0.05 -6.96 -0.91
N GLN A 531 0.95 -6.45 -0.19
CA GLN A 531 1.86 -5.44 -0.70
C GLN A 531 2.58 -5.93 -1.96
N SER A 532 3.04 -7.18 -1.95
CA SER A 532 3.74 -7.77 -3.11
C SER A 532 2.85 -7.88 -4.35
N LEU A 533 1.54 -8.01 -4.20
CA LEU A 533 0.60 -7.99 -5.32
C LEU A 533 0.28 -6.58 -5.79
N PHE A 534 0.23 -5.61 -4.87
CA PHE A 534 -0.01 -4.23 -5.23
C PHE A 534 1.17 -3.53 -5.89
N ASP A 535 2.40 -4.01 -5.70
CA ASP A 535 3.64 -3.32 -6.05
C ASP A 535 3.63 -2.67 -7.45
N ALA A 536 3.09 -3.36 -8.47
CA ALA A 536 3.01 -2.84 -9.85
C ALA A 536 2.15 -1.56 -9.99
N SER A 537 1.17 -1.40 -9.11
CA SER A 537 0.25 -0.26 -9.05
C SER A 537 0.47 0.67 -7.86
N ASP A 538 1.32 0.28 -6.89
CA ASP A 538 1.63 1.08 -5.71
C ASP A 538 2.55 2.25 -6.07
N PRO A 539 2.21 3.49 -5.67
CA PRO A 539 3.03 4.67 -5.90
C PRO A 539 4.48 4.55 -5.44
N ILE A 540 4.76 3.74 -4.42
CA ILE A 540 6.10 3.61 -3.85
C ILE A 540 7.13 3.17 -4.90
N ASN A 541 6.71 2.36 -5.88
CA ASN A 541 7.61 1.81 -6.90
C ASN A 541 7.83 2.75 -8.08
N VAL A 542 6.89 3.65 -8.38
CA VAL A 542 7.13 4.70 -9.38
C VAL A 542 7.74 5.97 -8.79
N ALA A 543 7.75 6.13 -7.47
CA ALA A 543 8.20 7.35 -6.81
C ALA A 543 9.61 7.79 -7.26
N PRO A 544 10.63 6.90 -7.30
CA PRO A 544 11.97 7.29 -7.76
C PRO A 544 12.00 7.80 -9.20
N HIS A 545 11.01 7.41 -10.00
CA HIS A 545 10.88 7.73 -11.43
C HIS A 545 10.04 8.99 -11.70
N LEU A 546 9.55 9.69 -10.66
CA LEU A 546 8.71 10.88 -10.82
C LEU A 546 9.50 12.11 -11.28
N LEU A 547 10.60 12.42 -10.58
CA LEU A 547 11.42 13.61 -10.84
C LEU A 547 12.80 13.28 -11.41
N ALA A 548 13.32 12.07 -11.15
CA ALA A 548 14.59 11.56 -11.65
C ALA A 548 14.36 10.19 -12.32
N ASP A 549 15.37 9.64 -12.99
CA ASP A 549 15.40 8.27 -13.53
C ASP A 549 14.10 7.79 -14.21
N ARG A 550 13.43 8.69 -14.93
CA ARG A 550 12.07 8.48 -15.46
C ARG A 550 11.97 7.20 -16.29
N LEU A 551 10.82 6.53 -16.18
CA LEU A 551 10.50 5.39 -17.05
C LEU A 551 10.52 5.82 -18.53
N PRO A 552 10.85 4.92 -19.47
CA PRO A 552 10.89 5.23 -20.90
C PRO A 552 9.60 5.91 -21.40
N GLY A 553 9.76 6.97 -22.19
CA GLY A 553 8.65 7.74 -22.77
C GLY A 553 7.92 8.69 -21.81
N VAL A 554 8.26 8.68 -20.51
CA VAL A 554 7.63 9.54 -19.51
C VAL A 554 8.27 10.94 -19.53
N PRO A 555 7.49 12.02 -19.70
CA PRO A 555 8.02 13.37 -19.75
C PRO A 555 8.43 13.86 -18.34
N GLU A 556 9.07 15.03 -18.29
CA GLU A 556 9.32 15.69 -17.00
C GLU A 556 8.01 16.00 -16.30
N LYS A 557 8.00 15.83 -14.98
CA LYS A 557 6.81 16.02 -14.16
C LYS A 557 6.92 17.28 -13.32
N SER A 558 5.84 18.04 -13.28
CA SER A 558 5.57 19.02 -12.25
C SER A 558 4.51 18.45 -11.31
N LEU A 559 4.80 18.35 -10.02
CA LEU A 559 3.93 17.69 -9.06
C LEU A 559 3.70 18.54 -7.81
N LEU A 560 2.43 18.73 -7.47
CA LEU A 560 2.03 19.31 -6.19
C LEU A 560 1.48 18.19 -5.30
N PHE A 561 2.21 17.88 -4.22
CA PHE A 561 1.74 17.00 -3.16
C PHE A 561 1.15 17.87 -2.05
N GLN A 562 0.02 17.47 -1.48
CA GLN A 562 -0.55 18.14 -0.31
C GLN A 562 -0.80 17.10 0.79
N GLU A 563 -0.22 17.30 1.96
CA GLU A 563 -0.43 16.46 3.14
C GLU A 563 -1.28 17.20 4.17
N ALA A 564 -2.26 16.50 4.73
CA ALA A 564 -3.03 16.95 5.88
C ALA A 564 -2.44 16.31 7.15
N VAL A 565 -1.95 17.10 8.10
CA VAL A 565 -1.36 16.58 9.34
C VAL A 565 -2.43 15.84 10.13
N ASN A 566 -2.07 14.68 10.68
CA ASN A 566 -2.97 13.83 11.46
C ASN A 566 -4.18 13.31 10.67
N ASP A 567 -4.05 13.13 9.36
CA ASP A 567 -5.10 12.52 8.52
C ASP A 567 -5.41 11.07 8.97
N GLY A 568 -6.67 10.85 9.36
CA GLY A 568 -7.15 9.53 9.82
C GLY A 568 -7.39 8.53 8.69
N ALA A 569 -7.56 8.96 7.44
CA ALA A 569 -7.81 8.07 6.31
C ALA A 569 -6.51 7.69 5.58
N VAL A 570 -5.59 8.65 5.39
CA VAL A 570 -4.27 8.42 4.79
C VAL A 570 -3.20 8.82 5.81
N ASN A 571 -2.63 7.83 6.49
CA ASN A 571 -1.64 8.08 7.53
C ASN A 571 -0.40 8.80 6.98
N ASN A 572 0.08 9.84 7.66
CA ASN A 572 1.20 10.66 7.18
C ASN A 572 2.50 9.86 6.97
N LEU A 573 2.74 8.77 7.70
CA LEU A 573 3.91 7.91 7.45
C LEU A 573 3.94 7.40 6.00
N ALA A 574 2.77 7.13 5.40
CA ALA A 574 2.64 6.72 4.01
C ALA A 574 2.93 7.86 3.03
N THR A 575 2.41 9.07 3.30
CA THR A 575 2.65 10.27 2.49
C THR A 575 4.13 10.68 2.52
N GLU A 576 4.73 10.71 3.70
CA GLU A 576 6.13 11.05 3.91
C GLU A 576 7.08 9.99 3.31
N MET A 577 6.70 8.70 3.37
CA MET A 577 7.45 7.63 2.70
C MET A 577 7.44 7.77 1.18
N LEU A 578 6.28 8.11 0.61
CA LEU A 578 6.16 8.40 -0.81
C LEU A 578 7.01 9.61 -1.22
N ALA A 579 6.93 10.70 -0.44
CA ALA A 579 7.72 11.91 -0.68
C ALA A 579 9.24 11.64 -0.59
N ARG A 580 9.69 10.85 0.39
CA ARG A 580 11.10 10.43 0.53
C ARG A 580 11.54 9.63 -0.68
N ALA A 581 10.76 8.64 -1.10
CA ALA A 581 11.10 7.79 -2.24
C ALA A 581 11.13 8.56 -3.58
N GLY A 582 10.31 9.61 -3.71
CA GLY A 582 10.27 10.46 -4.90
C GLY A 582 11.16 11.70 -4.87
N ASN A 583 11.95 11.89 -3.79
CA ASN A 583 12.73 13.11 -3.55
C ASN A 583 11.89 14.40 -3.67
N ILE A 584 10.64 14.36 -3.20
CA ILE A 584 9.74 15.51 -3.24
C ILE A 584 10.09 16.44 -2.07
N PRO A 585 10.56 17.67 -2.32
CA PRO A 585 10.95 18.59 -1.24
C PRO A 585 9.72 19.20 -0.56
N VAL A 586 9.83 19.46 0.75
CA VAL A 586 8.83 20.23 1.51
C VAL A 586 8.92 21.71 1.15
N ILE A 587 7.80 22.32 0.81
CA ILE A 587 7.69 23.76 0.56
C ILE A 587 7.69 24.49 1.90
N ILE A 588 8.66 25.37 2.13
CA ILE A 588 8.73 26.22 3.33
C ILE A 588 8.20 27.63 3.06
N PRO A 589 7.62 28.32 4.07
CA PRO A 589 7.38 27.85 5.45
C PRO A 589 6.36 26.70 5.52
N SER A 590 6.51 25.83 6.54
CA SER A 590 5.75 24.58 6.74
C SER A 590 5.52 24.35 8.24
N PRO A 591 4.42 23.69 8.68
CA PRO A 591 4.16 23.41 10.10
C PRO A 591 5.21 22.48 10.69
N ARG A 592 5.73 21.58 9.86
CA ARG A 592 6.74 20.58 10.22
C ARG A 592 7.64 20.24 9.04
N THR A 593 8.80 19.65 9.35
CA THR A 593 9.69 19.05 8.36
C THR A 593 9.88 17.57 8.72
N PRO A 594 9.19 16.65 8.03
CA PRO A 594 9.36 15.22 8.28
C PRO A 594 10.81 14.77 8.10
N TYR A 595 11.25 13.82 8.93
CA TYR A 595 12.63 13.34 8.91
C TYR A 595 13.01 12.78 7.54
N GLY A 596 14.19 13.18 7.05
CA GLY A 596 14.75 12.71 5.78
C GLY A 596 14.17 13.38 4.53
N LEU A 597 13.25 14.33 4.65
CA LEU A 597 12.82 15.17 3.53
C LEU A 597 13.68 16.43 3.43
N THR A 598 14.04 16.79 2.20
CA THR A 598 14.66 18.08 1.89
C THR A 598 13.61 19.19 1.88
N THR A 599 14.04 20.44 2.03
CA THR A 599 13.17 21.62 1.98
C THR A 599 13.50 22.49 0.78
N THR A 600 12.51 23.19 0.24
CA THR A 600 12.71 24.22 -0.80
C THR A 600 11.74 25.39 -0.60
N MET A 601 12.11 26.58 -1.07
CA MET A 601 11.19 27.71 -1.13
C MET A 601 10.37 27.69 -2.42
N GLY A 602 9.13 28.14 -2.36
CA GLY A 602 8.36 28.46 -3.54
C GLY A 602 8.87 29.75 -4.22
N PRO A 603 8.65 29.92 -5.54
CA PRO A 603 7.97 29.00 -6.42
C PRO A 603 8.89 27.85 -6.91
N SER A 604 8.37 26.61 -6.95
CA SER A 604 9.12 25.40 -7.35
C SER A 604 8.33 24.58 -8.39
N PRO A 605 8.96 23.87 -9.35
CA PRO A 605 8.23 23.00 -10.28
C PRO A 605 7.48 21.87 -9.59
N SER A 606 8.01 21.39 -8.46
CA SER A 606 7.41 20.32 -7.66
C SER A 606 7.64 20.53 -6.17
N GLY A 607 6.75 20.02 -5.33
CA GLY A 607 6.93 20.04 -3.88
C GLY A 607 5.73 19.52 -3.10
N LEU A 608 5.99 19.23 -1.82
CA LEU A 608 5.02 18.84 -0.80
C LEU A 608 4.67 20.06 0.04
N SER A 609 3.39 20.46 0.05
CA SER A 609 2.86 21.39 1.05
C SER A 609 2.19 20.61 2.17
N ILE A 610 2.46 21.01 3.42
CA ILE A 610 1.93 20.36 4.62
C ILE A 610 0.96 21.35 5.29
N TRP A 611 -0.21 20.85 5.68
CA TRP A 611 -1.32 21.63 6.21
C TRP A 611 -1.73 21.08 7.56
N ASP A 612 -1.69 21.89 8.61
CA ASP A 612 -2.10 21.47 9.96
C ASP A 612 -3.35 22.22 10.41
N GLU A 613 -4.47 21.52 10.48
CA GLU A 613 -5.75 22.04 10.98
C GLU A 613 -6.00 21.64 12.45
N HIS A 614 -5.00 21.05 13.13
CA HIS A 614 -5.10 20.44 14.47
C HIS A 614 -6.33 19.53 14.64
N PRO A 615 -6.55 18.55 13.73
CA PRO A 615 -7.74 17.73 13.79
C PRO A 615 -7.78 16.84 15.04
N THR A 616 -8.98 16.68 15.59
CA THR A 616 -9.23 15.76 16.69
C THR A 616 -10.27 14.69 16.30
N PRO A 617 -10.08 13.42 16.68
CA PRO A 617 -8.88 12.87 17.33
C PRO A 617 -7.70 12.72 16.35
N ALA A 618 -6.48 12.81 16.88
CA ALA A 618 -5.29 12.44 16.13
C ALA A 618 -5.27 10.90 15.90
N PRO A 619 -4.68 10.42 14.78
CA PRO A 619 -4.49 9.01 14.53
C PRO A 619 -3.70 8.32 15.65
N SER A 620 -3.97 7.02 15.86
CA SER A 620 -3.16 6.25 16.80
C SER A 620 -1.71 6.13 16.31
N GLY A 621 -0.74 6.12 17.24
CA GLY A 621 0.66 5.84 16.92
C GLY A 621 0.94 4.38 16.55
N THR A 622 -0.05 3.49 16.69
CA THR A 622 0.06 2.03 16.50
C THR A 622 -0.57 1.58 15.18
N ASN A 623 -0.31 0.34 14.74
CA ASN A 623 -0.91 -0.27 13.55
C ASN A 623 -2.42 -0.59 13.66
N GLN A 624 -3.18 0.24 14.37
CA GLN A 624 -4.63 0.17 14.50
C GLN A 624 -5.31 1.18 13.58
N PRO A 625 -6.51 0.86 13.05
CA PRO A 625 -7.28 1.81 12.26
C PRO A 625 -7.51 3.10 13.05
N ALA A 626 -7.21 4.24 12.45
CA ALA A 626 -7.48 5.52 13.07
C ALA A 626 -9.00 5.76 13.19
N SER A 627 -9.39 6.59 14.16
CA SER A 627 -10.73 7.18 14.14
C SER A 627 -10.83 8.17 12.99
N ASN A 628 -12.01 8.28 12.38
CA ASN A 628 -12.24 9.27 11.34
C ASN A 628 -12.15 10.68 11.91
N ASN A 629 -11.50 11.59 11.19
CA ASN A 629 -11.38 13.01 11.53
C ASN A 629 -11.57 13.87 10.26
N PRO A 630 -11.87 15.18 10.41
CA PRO A 630 -12.31 15.98 9.26
C PRO A 630 -11.19 16.35 8.27
N THR A 631 -9.92 16.37 8.70
CA THR A 631 -8.82 16.97 7.92
C THR A 631 -8.63 16.34 6.54
N HIS A 632 -8.92 15.05 6.40
CA HIS A 632 -8.87 14.34 5.12
C HIS A 632 -9.69 15.03 4.02
N GLY A 633 -10.79 15.69 4.41
CA GLY A 633 -11.72 16.36 3.49
C GLY A 633 -11.71 17.88 3.55
N THR A 634 -11.17 18.51 4.60
CA THR A 634 -11.24 19.97 4.80
C THR A 634 -10.10 20.73 4.13
N VAL A 635 -8.88 20.17 4.07
CA VAL A 635 -7.73 20.85 3.42
C VAL A 635 -8.04 21.25 1.96
N ARG A 636 -8.69 20.39 1.18
CA ARG A 636 -9.09 20.69 -0.22
C ARG A 636 -10.12 21.82 -0.36
N ALA A 637 -10.80 22.19 0.73
CA ALA A 637 -11.80 23.26 0.76
C ALA A 637 -11.22 24.59 1.26
N LEU A 638 -9.98 24.60 1.78
CA LEU A 638 -9.30 25.80 2.23
C LEU A 638 -9.02 26.74 1.06
N ALA A 639 -9.29 28.04 1.24
CA ALA A 639 -9.10 29.03 0.19
C ALA A 639 -7.63 29.12 -0.27
N ALA A 640 -6.66 29.02 0.66
CA ALA A 640 -5.24 29.02 0.31
C ALA A 640 -4.84 27.76 -0.47
N ALA A 641 -5.37 26.59 -0.11
CA ALA A 641 -5.12 25.34 -0.82
C ALA A 641 -5.70 25.39 -2.24
N ILE A 642 -6.92 25.90 -2.40
CA ILE A 642 -7.54 26.13 -3.72
C ILE A 642 -6.69 27.08 -4.57
N ARG A 643 -6.21 28.20 -4.00
CA ARG A 643 -5.30 29.13 -4.71
C ARG A 643 -3.98 28.45 -5.14
N GLN A 644 -3.42 27.59 -4.30
CA GLN A 644 -2.19 26.85 -4.62
C GLN A 644 -2.42 25.92 -5.81
N ILE A 645 -3.52 25.15 -5.77
CA ILE A 645 -3.93 24.23 -6.83
C ILE A 645 -4.12 25.01 -8.15
N THR A 646 -4.84 26.12 -8.14
CA THR A 646 -5.18 26.85 -9.37
C THR A 646 -4.01 27.63 -9.95
N THR A 647 -3.11 28.14 -9.09
CA THR A 647 -1.83 28.73 -9.54
C THR A 647 -0.95 27.67 -10.19
N PHE A 648 -0.92 26.48 -9.61
CA PHE A 648 -0.11 25.37 -10.09
C PHE A 648 -0.66 24.76 -11.39
N LEU A 649 -1.97 24.62 -11.55
CA LEU A 649 -2.64 24.03 -12.72
C LEU A 649 -2.75 25.00 -13.91
N THR A 650 -1.59 25.53 -14.32
CA THR A 650 -1.43 26.40 -15.50
C THR A 650 -0.21 25.93 -16.31
N PRO A 651 -0.03 26.36 -17.58
CA PRO A 651 1.08 25.87 -18.42
C PRO A 651 2.46 26.03 -17.76
N THR A 652 2.69 27.16 -17.10
CA THR A 652 3.95 27.52 -16.44
C THR A 652 3.81 27.57 -14.91
N GLY A 653 2.75 26.97 -14.35
CA GLY A 653 2.47 27.03 -12.92
C GLY A 653 3.63 26.47 -12.10
N GLN A 654 3.73 26.92 -10.86
CA GLN A 654 4.72 26.43 -9.91
C GLN A 654 4.04 26.28 -8.55
N VAL A 655 4.59 25.40 -7.72
CA VAL A 655 4.15 25.24 -6.35
C VAL A 655 4.57 26.47 -5.57
N THR A 656 3.60 27.23 -5.09
CA THR A 656 3.78 28.43 -4.27
C THR A 656 3.28 28.18 -2.86
N HIS A 657 3.86 28.86 -1.88
CA HIS A 657 3.30 28.94 -0.55
C HIS A 657 2.16 29.98 -0.54
N THR A 658 0.98 29.65 -0.01
CA THR A 658 -0.25 30.48 -0.13
C THR A 658 -0.92 30.84 1.20
N CYS A 659 -0.36 30.37 2.32
CA CYS A 659 -0.84 30.68 3.66
C CYS A 659 -0.21 31.96 4.21
N ASP A 660 -0.81 32.50 5.26
CA ASP A 660 -0.13 33.43 6.15
C ASP A 660 0.62 32.60 7.21
N GLY A 661 1.95 32.64 7.21
CA GLY A 661 2.76 31.81 8.11
C GLY A 661 2.92 30.36 7.61
N PRO A 662 3.00 29.34 8.48
CA PRO A 662 3.37 27.97 8.08
C PRO A 662 2.20 27.07 7.65
N CYS A 663 0.96 27.59 7.50
CA CYS A 663 -0.27 26.79 7.32
C CYS A 663 -0.70 26.02 8.60
N ASP A 664 -0.73 26.72 9.75
CA ASP A 664 -0.97 26.14 11.08
C ASP A 664 -1.67 27.11 12.08
N PRO A 665 -3.00 27.02 12.27
CA PRO A 665 -3.97 26.80 11.19
C PRO A 665 -4.01 28.01 10.24
N GLN A 666 -4.75 27.87 9.14
CA GLN A 666 -4.80 28.82 8.01
C GLN A 666 -5.90 29.87 8.10
#